data_AF-A0A4Q1EWW1-F1
#
_entry.id   AF-A0A4Q1EWW1-F1
#
_cell.length_a   1.000
_cell.length_b   1.000
_cell.length_c   1.000
_cell.angle_alpha   90.00
_cell.angle_beta   90.00
_cell.angle_gamma   90.00
#
_symmetry.space_group_name_H-M   'P 1'
#
loop_
_entity.id
_entity.type
_entity.pdbx_description
1 polymer ?
#
loop_
_entity_poly.entity_id
_entity_poly.type
_entity_poly.pdbx_seq_one_letter_code
_entity_poly.pdbx_strand_id
1 'polypeptide(L)'
;MKKTIISLAILIAGMGQLYAQQQQVNFGDSSRPVPSVSSLATYANTPVSNATGLPDISFPLLGLPTYNGGISLNVGLSYNPMNVSQSEPASQTGTGWTVFTGGVISRSITLDIDEMYDDPSNGNYVKNNFDDIYYYNLPGVSGKFKFIRNPTANTFELINLSSNKVKIEYTRTSNTATLILDSFTITDTNGTKYFFNDYSRSNQERNVYSLGGKVYRSAFFLSQIKDANNVELANFTYQKNIKYKNNSTTLVYETCKLKTITSPGFGKIEFDYLYDSFWEGSMNDPYQLQKISLKDNYNHMISGYGFEYTGNPLRTLLKLKKLDKNESVSETTEFEYGASADPQSPGMSPHDLCDQSTLPTLPKAVYGVLKRIISPAKGVVEYNFEPNQYYKDQNEQSYANSILSGNSFIDPELQYLSPFKDILYSTTRPFPNYPFTVSGTAPTKKVFIVFGVDEFYPVPPYWDTNTPPKVDYTIYNSGGGIVGGTQCYSYQYYSVREYDLPPGNYVLAVTGSGGRGQANLFGMEHVAQPFPNRVTGKGIRIASINYYNSKTEATPVKSTRFEYSSFSDSQASSGVLFSPELDANADTYPLYKNVKITEADNNNGYVKYYYKNPDDYPKTTDSWPYYSFTSGGLLDKKEVYNAQNNLLVSEQNHYTFEEIPEAQDYQLWSNNTLTTKPGWMKKSSVTSTSYFENGQSIEEKSETNFNAFNFGVESTKK
;
A
#
# COMPACT_ATOMS: atom_id res chain seq x y z
N MET A 1 10.28 38.85 71.96
CA MET A 1 11.03 37.58 71.73
C MET A 1 10.15 36.67 70.88
N LYS A 2 10.53 36.42 69.61
CA LYS A 2 10.90 35.09 69.05
C LYS A 2 9.73 34.08 69.08
N LYS A 3 9.17 33.54 67.97
CA LYS A 3 9.72 33.19 66.65
C LYS A 3 8.61 33.11 65.58
N THR A 4 8.99 33.53 64.38
CA THR A 4 8.41 33.21 63.07
C THR A 4 8.54 31.71 62.76
N ILE A 5 7.47 31.06 62.26
CA ILE A 5 7.56 29.91 61.35
C ILE A 5 6.44 30.06 60.30
N ILE A 6 6.88 30.25 59.04
CA ILE A 6 6.12 30.12 57.80
C ILE A 6 6.42 28.73 57.26
N SER A 7 5.39 27.92 56.99
CA SER A 7 5.39 26.68 56.20
C SER A 7 3.94 26.16 56.22
N LEU A 8 3.29 25.64 55.18
CA LEU A 8 3.72 25.13 53.88
C LEU A 8 2.43 25.07 53.03
N ALA A 9 2.25 26.01 52.11
CA ALA A 9 1.26 25.90 51.05
C ALA A 9 2.04 26.01 49.72
N ILE A 10 1.65 25.18 48.74
CA ILE A 10 2.15 25.13 47.36
C ILE A 10 3.40 24.24 47.18
N LEU A 11 3.20 22.92 47.08
CA LEU A 11 4.11 22.04 46.32
C LEU A 11 3.47 20.70 45.86
N ILE A 12 2.21 20.71 45.41
CA ILE A 12 1.59 19.53 44.75
C ILE A 12 0.75 19.96 43.52
N ALA A 13 1.27 20.90 42.73
CA ALA A 13 0.65 21.31 41.46
C ALA A 13 1.68 21.56 40.35
N GLY A 14 2.82 20.87 40.38
CA GLY A 14 3.93 21.19 39.50
C GLY A 14 4.91 20.06 39.22
N MET A 15 4.47 18.80 39.16
CA MET A 15 5.25 17.70 38.56
C MET A 15 4.29 16.67 37.99
N GLY A 16 4.28 16.53 36.65
CA GLY A 16 3.36 15.64 35.95
C GLY A 16 3.02 16.01 34.51
N GLN A 17 3.74 16.95 33.90
CA GLN A 17 3.89 17.02 32.45
C GLN A 17 5.38 16.77 32.18
N LEU A 18 5.82 15.52 32.37
CA LEU A 18 6.96 15.03 31.62
C LEU A 18 6.49 15.03 30.17
N TYR A 19 6.83 16.08 29.41
CA TYR A 19 6.88 15.95 27.97
C TYR A 19 7.83 14.77 27.72
N ALA A 20 7.28 13.62 27.36
CA ALA A 20 8.06 12.59 26.70
C ALA A 20 8.80 13.32 25.58
N GLN A 21 10.14 13.30 25.60
CA GLN A 21 10.90 13.79 24.47
C GLN A 21 10.40 13.00 23.26
N GLN A 22 9.71 13.69 22.36
CA GLN A 22 9.15 13.07 21.17
C GLN A 22 10.34 12.48 20.43
N GLN A 23 10.44 11.15 20.44
CA GLN A 23 11.54 10.42 19.83
C GLN A 23 11.57 10.83 18.35
N GLN A 24 12.67 11.46 17.93
CA GLN A 24 12.81 11.98 16.58
C GLN A 24 12.64 10.83 15.58
N VAL A 25 11.82 11.02 14.54
CA VAL A 25 11.71 10.06 13.44
C VAL A 25 13.00 10.12 12.62
N ASN A 26 13.78 9.05 12.61
CA ASN A 26 14.95 8.91 11.77
C ASN A 26 14.61 8.16 10.48
N PHE A 27 14.40 8.87 9.38
CA PHE A 27 14.15 8.23 8.08
C PHE A 27 15.34 7.40 7.59
N GLY A 28 16.57 7.64 8.06
CA GLY A 28 17.72 6.80 7.71
C GLY A 28 17.61 5.35 8.21
N ASP A 29 16.71 5.08 9.15
CA ASP A 29 16.39 3.71 9.61
C ASP A 29 15.22 3.06 8.85
N SER A 30 14.55 3.82 7.98
CA SER A 30 13.49 3.33 7.10
C SER A 30 14.08 2.66 5.86
N SER A 31 13.34 1.69 5.29
CA SER A 31 13.66 1.11 3.99
C SER A 31 13.64 2.15 2.86
N ARG A 32 12.87 3.23 3.00
CA ARG A 32 12.77 4.31 2.01
C ARG A 32 13.17 5.63 2.67
N PRO A 33 14.49 5.93 2.72
CA PRO A 33 15.03 6.95 3.61
C PRO A 33 14.83 8.41 3.19
N VAL A 34 14.24 8.66 2.02
CA VAL A 34 14.00 10.02 1.49
C VAL A 34 12.50 10.22 1.25
N PRO A 35 11.77 10.86 2.20
CA PRO A 35 10.31 11.05 2.13
C PRO A 35 9.77 11.63 0.82
N SER A 36 10.48 12.59 0.19
CA SER A 36 10.00 13.19 -1.05
C SER A 36 10.00 12.27 -2.27
N VAL A 37 10.66 11.11 -2.20
CA VAL A 37 10.81 10.18 -3.33
C VAL A 37 10.56 8.72 -2.94
N SER A 38 10.08 8.47 -1.71
CA SER A 38 9.78 7.11 -1.21
C SER A 38 8.66 6.45 -2.00
N SER A 39 7.68 7.22 -2.48
CA SER A 39 6.56 6.75 -3.28
C SER A 39 6.96 6.18 -4.65
N LEU A 40 8.14 6.51 -5.18
CA LEU A 40 8.56 6.12 -6.54
C LEU A 40 8.61 4.59 -6.72
N ALA A 41 9.10 3.88 -5.70
CA ALA A 41 9.19 2.42 -5.74
C ALA A 41 7.81 1.77 -5.94
N THR A 42 6.75 2.33 -5.34
CA THR A 42 5.38 1.83 -5.47
C THR A 42 4.89 1.87 -6.92
N TYR A 43 5.18 2.94 -7.67
CA TYR A 43 4.79 3.04 -9.09
C TYR A 43 5.51 2.04 -9.99
N ALA A 44 6.72 1.63 -9.63
CA ALA A 44 7.48 0.61 -10.35
C ALA A 44 7.07 -0.83 -9.95
N ASN A 45 6.73 -1.04 -8.68
CA ASN A 45 6.42 -2.35 -8.12
C ASN A 45 4.96 -2.77 -8.32
N THR A 46 4.04 -1.82 -8.34
CA THR A 46 2.61 -2.07 -8.53
C THR A 46 2.04 -1.01 -9.47
N PRO A 47 2.13 -1.24 -10.80
CA PRO A 47 1.73 -0.26 -11.78
C PRO A 47 0.22 0.00 -11.73
N VAL A 48 -0.17 1.22 -12.09
CA VAL A 48 -1.57 1.62 -12.19
C VAL A 48 -2.21 0.94 -13.40
N SER A 49 -3.25 0.15 -13.16
CA SER A 49 -3.96 -0.60 -14.19
C SER A 49 -5.30 -1.11 -13.64
N ASN A 50 -6.27 -1.36 -14.52
CA ASN A 50 -7.47 -2.12 -14.16
C ASN A 50 -7.10 -3.50 -13.59
N ALA A 51 -6.03 -4.13 -14.10
CA ALA A 51 -5.57 -5.44 -13.66
C ALA A 51 -5.04 -5.44 -12.22
N THR A 52 -4.50 -4.31 -11.74
CA THR A 52 -4.08 -4.15 -10.33
C THR A 52 -5.17 -3.52 -9.46
N GLY A 53 -6.30 -3.13 -10.07
CA GLY A 53 -7.39 -2.46 -9.38
C GLY A 53 -7.08 -1.01 -8.99
N LEU A 54 -6.04 -0.41 -9.57
CA LEU A 54 -5.60 0.95 -9.25
C LEU A 54 -6.01 1.93 -10.36
N PRO A 55 -6.72 3.03 -10.04
CA PRO A 55 -7.08 4.06 -11.02
C PRO A 55 -5.93 5.03 -11.28
N ASP A 56 -5.82 5.55 -12.51
CA ASP A 56 -4.91 6.65 -12.84
C ASP A 56 -5.52 7.99 -12.43
N ILE A 57 -4.87 8.64 -11.47
CA ILE A 57 -5.25 9.95 -10.95
C ILE A 57 -4.03 10.86 -11.07
N SER A 58 -3.97 11.62 -12.16
CA SER A 58 -2.84 12.49 -12.46
C SER A 58 -3.27 13.83 -13.05
N PHE A 59 -2.51 14.87 -12.74
CA PHE A 59 -2.71 16.25 -13.17
C PHE A 59 -1.42 16.74 -13.85
N PRO A 60 -1.43 16.94 -15.17
CA PRO A 60 -0.34 17.68 -15.82
C PRO A 60 -0.41 19.13 -15.35
N LEU A 61 0.71 19.66 -14.85
CA LEU A 61 0.78 21.02 -14.30
C LEU A 61 1.47 21.96 -15.27
N LEU A 62 2.77 21.76 -15.50
CA LEU A 62 3.61 22.65 -16.30
C LEU A 62 4.43 21.83 -17.29
N GLY A 63 4.81 22.44 -18.41
CA GLY A 63 5.74 21.89 -19.37
C GLY A 63 6.72 22.95 -19.83
N LEU A 64 8.00 22.62 -19.87
CA LEU A 64 9.06 23.48 -20.38
C LEU A 64 9.72 22.77 -21.57
N PRO A 65 9.59 23.32 -22.80
CA PRO A 65 10.20 22.72 -23.99
C PRO A 65 11.73 22.79 -23.96
N THR A 66 12.38 21.97 -24.78
CA THR A 66 13.82 22.00 -25.03
C THR A 66 14.10 22.09 -26.54
N TYR A 67 15.37 22.28 -26.93
CA TYR A 67 15.78 22.26 -28.33
C TYR A 67 15.65 20.88 -29.00
N ASN A 68 15.43 19.82 -28.21
CA ASN A 68 15.06 18.51 -28.71
C ASN A 68 13.56 18.30 -28.52
N GLY A 69 12.79 18.29 -29.61
CA GLY A 69 11.33 18.09 -29.57
C GLY A 69 10.89 16.75 -28.96
N GLY A 70 11.78 15.77 -28.87
CA GLY A 70 11.55 14.50 -28.17
C GLY A 70 11.69 14.60 -26.64
N ILE A 71 12.20 15.71 -26.11
CA ILE A 71 12.42 15.94 -24.67
C ILE A 71 11.63 17.16 -24.22
N SER A 72 10.57 16.93 -23.45
CA SER A 72 9.81 17.97 -22.75
C SER A 72 9.97 17.81 -21.23
N LEU A 73 10.26 18.91 -20.55
CA LEU A 73 10.45 18.95 -19.10
C LEU A 73 9.09 19.18 -18.44
N ASN A 74 8.36 18.10 -18.23
CA ASN A 74 7.01 18.14 -17.68
C ASN A 74 7.03 18.04 -16.15
N VAL A 75 6.07 18.72 -15.52
CA VAL A 75 5.75 18.64 -14.09
C VAL A 75 4.34 18.10 -13.98
N GLY A 76 4.18 16.95 -13.33
CA GLY A 76 2.89 16.33 -13.08
C GLY A 76 2.67 16.05 -11.60
N LEU A 77 1.43 16.13 -11.13
CA LEU A 77 1.02 15.69 -9.81
C LEU A 77 0.22 14.40 -9.96
N SER A 78 0.66 13.32 -9.32
CA SER A 78 -0.01 12.02 -9.39
C SER A 78 -0.31 11.50 -8.01
N TYR A 79 -1.43 10.78 -7.89
CA TYR A 79 -1.84 10.11 -6.66
C TYR A 79 -1.75 8.60 -6.82
N ASN A 80 -1.32 7.90 -5.78
CA ASN A 80 -1.39 6.44 -5.72
C ASN A 80 -1.87 6.02 -4.32
N PRO A 81 -3.02 5.33 -4.20
CA PRO A 81 -3.58 4.95 -2.91
C PRO A 81 -2.69 3.96 -2.13
N MET A 82 -1.80 3.24 -2.79
CA MET A 82 -0.84 2.34 -2.13
C MET A 82 0.24 3.08 -1.33
N ASN A 83 0.37 4.40 -1.52
CA ASN A 83 1.23 5.27 -0.72
C ASN A 83 0.48 5.94 0.46
N VAL A 84 -0.69 5.40 0.84
CA VAL A 84 -1.46 5.83 2.01
C VAL A 84 -1.28 4.79 3.12
N SER A 85 -0.34 5.06 4.03
CA SER A 85 -0.10 4.24 5.22
C SER A 85 0.43 5.11 6.36
N GLN A 86 0.21 4.69 7.60
CA GLN A 86 0.84 5.32 8.76
C GLN A 86 2.36 5.08 8.82
N SER A 87 2.84 4.01 8.16
CA SER A 87 4.26 3.66 8.05
C SER A 87 4.96 4.28 6.84
N GLU A 88 4.22 4.90 5.93
CA GLU A 88 4.77 5.59 4.77
C GLU A 88 4.82 7.10 5.08
N PRO A 89 5.97 7.77 4.91
CA PRO A 89 6.05 9.20 5.16
C PRO A 89 5.24 9.99 4.13
N ALA A 90 4.53 11.02 4.60
CA ALA A 90 3.93 12.00 3.71
C ALA A 90 5.02 12.79 2.99
N SER A 91 4.93 12.84 1.66
CA SER A 91 5.89 13.56 0.82
C SER A 91 5.80 15.08 1.02
N GLN A 92 6.67 15.82 0.33
CA GLN A 92 6.58 17.28 0.24
C GLN A 92 5.25 17.80 -0.33
N THR A 93 4.45 16.93 -0.96
CA THR A 93 3.11 17.22 -1.50
C THR A 93 1.97 16.50 -0.79
N GLY A 94 2.23 15.87 0.35
CA GLY A 94 1.23 15.17 1.18
C GLY A 94 1.11 13.68 0.89
N THR A 95 0.41 12.97 1.76
CA THR A 95 0.20 11.51 1.71
C THR A 95 -0.47 11.08 0.39
N GLY A 96 0.04 10.01 -0.20
CA GLY A 96 -0.46 9.48 -1.48
C GLY A 96 -0.06 10.28 -2.72
N TRP A 97 0.34 11.55 -2.59
CA TRP A 97 0.66 12.46 -3.70
C TRP A 97 2.16 12.53 -3.99
N THR A 98 2.50 12.51 -5.28
CA THR A 98 3.86 12.68 -5.79
C THR A 98 3.86 13.74 -6.89
N VAL A 99 4.75 14.73 -6.78
CA VAL A 99 5.08 15.59 -7.93
C VAL A 99 6.21 14.94 -8.73
N PHE A 100 5.86 14.42 -9.90
CA PHE A 100 6.81 13.91 -10.87
C PHE A 100 7.43 15.07 -11.64
N THR A 101 8.72 15.28 -11.40
CA THR A 101 9.52 16.31 -12.04
C THR A 101 11.00 16.03 -11.84
N GLY A 102 11.83 16.51 -12.76
CA GLY A 102 13.24 16.16 -12.79
C GLY A 102 13.44 14.65 -12.93
N GLY A 103 14.68 14.22 -12.90
CA GLY A 103 15.02 12.81 -12.76
C GLY A 103 15.49 12.54 -11.35
N VAL A 104 15.20 11.35 -10.84
CA VAL A 104 15.72 10.88 -9.55
C VAL A 104 16.06 9.40 -9.65
N ILE A 105 17.10 9.00 -8.91
CA ILE A 105 17.38 7.61 -8.54
C ILE A 105 17.14 7.51 -7.03
N SER A 106 16.02 6.91 -6.61
CA SER A 106 15.72 6.64 -5.20
C SER A 106 16.19 5.24 -4.80
N ARG A 107 16.58 5.07 -3.54
CA ARG A 107 17.10 3.82 -3.01
C ARG A 107 16.07 3.17 -2.06
N SER A 108 15.80 1.88 -2.24
CA SER A 108 15.10 1.00 -1.28
C SER A 108 16.14 0.15 -0.57
N ILE A 109 16.24 0.30 0.74
CA ILE A 109 17.20 -0.42 1.59
C ILE A 109 16.64 -1.77 1.97
N THR A 110 17.34 -2.84 1.58
CA THR A 110 16.97 -4.21 1.91
C THR A 110 17.83 -4.66 3.09
N LEU A 111 17.20 -5.03 4.21
CA LEU A 111 17.90 -5.38 5.45
C LEU A 111 18.76 -4.22 6.01
N ASP A 112 20.03 -4.12 5.63
CA ASP A 112 21.02 -3.14 6.09
C ASP A 112 21.67 -2.45 4.89
N ILE A 113 22.25 -1.24 5.04
CA ILE A 113 22.81 -0.55 3.87
C ILE A 113 24.01 -1.32 3.27
N ASP A 114 24.10 -1.35 1.95
CA ASP A 114 25.19 -2.06 1.24
C ASP A 114 26.60 -1.62 1.71
N GLU A 115 26.79 -0.33 2.02
CA GLU A 115 28.07 0.28 2.37
C GLU A 115 28.39 0.24 3.88
N MET A 116 27.69 -0.59 4.66
CA MET A 116 27.86 -0.66 6.12
C MET A 116 29.32 -0.91 6.53
N TYR A 117 30.00 -1.84 5.86
CA TYR A 117 31.37 -2.27 6.15
C TYR A 117 32.38 -1.65 5.18
N ASP A 118 32.69 -0.37 5.37
CA ASP A 118 33.54 0.42 4.46
C ASP A 118 34.99 0.67 4.95
N ASP A 119 35.37 0.13 6.11
CA ASP A 119 36.72 0.27 6.67
C ASP A 119 37.32 -1.11 6.93
N PRO A 120 38.37 -1.52 6.19
CA PRO A 120 38.97 -2.85 6.35
C PRO A 120 39.81 -2.98 7.63
N SER A 121 40.09 -1.87 8.32
CA SER A 121 40.82 -1.87 9.61
C SER A 121 39.89 -2.12 10.81
N ASN A 122 38.58 -2.01 10.61
CA ASN A 122 37.59 -2.26 11.65
C ASN A 122 37.49 -3.77 11.93
N GLY A 123 37.52 -4.17 13.20
CA GLY A 123 37.42 -5.58 13.61
C GLY A 123 36.12 -6.28 13.20
N ASN A 124 35.06 -5.52 12.89
CA ASN A 124 33.78 -6.03 12.41
C ASN A 124 33.66 -6.02 10.87
N TYR A 125 34.73 -5.68 10.14
CA TYR A 125 34.71 -5.64 8.69
C TYR A 125 34.37 -7.01 8.10
N VAL A 126 33.31 -7.05 7.32
CA VAL A 126 32.94 -8.23 6.52
C VAL A 126 32.61 -7.80 5.11
N LYS A 127 32.80 -8.72 4.16
CA LYS A 127 32.36 -8.53 2.78
C LYS A 127 30.91 -8.97 2.65
N ASN A 128 29.98 -8.10 3.01
CA ASN A 128 28.53 -8.34 2.92
C ASN A 128 28.05 -8.42 1.46
N ASN A 129 26.94 -9.12 1.24
CA ASN A 129 26.21 -9.08 -0.03
C ASN A 129 25.52 -7.73 -0.22
N PHE A 130 25.26 -7.36 -1.48
CA PHE A 130 24.52 -6.15 -1.84
C PHE A 130 23.09 -6.52 -2.28
N ASP A 131 22.11 -5.90 -1.65
CA ASP A 131 20.68 -6.22 -1.81
C ASP A 131 19.77 -5.00 -1.93
N ASP A 132 20.32 -3.78 -1.85
CA ASP A 132 19.56 -2.57 -2.11
C ASP A 132 19.13 -2.43 -3.57
N ILE A 133 17.98 -1.79 -3.77
CA ILE A 133 17.38 -1.55 -5.09
C ILE A 133 17.33 -0.07 -5.38
N TYR A 134 17.71 0.30 -6.60
CA TYR A 134 17.73 1.67 -7.08
C TYR A 134 16.63 1.85 -8.11
N TYR A 135 15.63 2.68 -7.81
CA TYR A 135 14.54 3.05 -8.71
C TYR A 135 14.85 4.36 -9.38
N TYR A 136 14.82 4.40 -10.71
CA TYR A 136 15.04 5.63 -11.47
C TYR A 136 13.78 6.07 -12.23
N ASN A 137 13.61 7.37 -12.32
CA ASN A 137 12.65 8.02 -13.18
C ASN A 137 13.37 9.08 -14.02
N LEU A 138 13.13 9.05 -15.32
CA LEU A 138 13.61 10.00 -16.32
C LEU A 138 12.42 10.47 -17.16
N PRO A 139 12.54 11.59 -17.89
CA PRO A 139 11.58 11.93 -18.94
C PRO A 139 11.37 10.75 -19.90
N GLY A 140 10.18 10.15 -19.88
CA GLY A 140 9.76 9.09 -20.79
C GLY A 140 10.26 7.67 -20.49
N VAL A 141 11.15 7.47 -19.50
CA VAL A 141 11.62 6.12 -19.13
C VAL A 141 11.82 6.01 -17.62
N SER A 142 11.40 4.89 -17.05
CA SER A 142 11.62 4.55 -15.65
C SER A 142 12.06 3.10 -15.54
N GLY A 143 12.60 2.75 -14.38
CA GLY A 143 12.99 1.39 -14.09
C GLY A 143 13.66 1.28 -12.73
N LYS A 144 14.29 0.15 -12.53
CA LYS A 144 15.09 -0.20 -11.36
C LYS A 144 16.31 -1.02 -11.76
N PHE A 145 17.38 -0.90 -10.97
CA PHE A 145 18.61 -1.67 -11.08
C PHE A 145 19.14 -1.98 -9.68
N LYS A 146 20.15 -2.84 -9.59
CA LYS A 146 20.87 -3.08 -8.33
C LYS A 146 22.35 -3.34 -8.57
N PHE A 147 23.10 -3.39 -7.48
CA PHE A 147 24.46 -3.88 -7.47
C PHE A 147 24.55 -5.28 -6.86
N ILE A 148 25.43 -6.11 -7.38
CA ILE A 148 25.82 -7.39 -6.78
C ILE A 148 27.30 -7.31 -6.43
N ARG A 149 27.63 -7.71 -5.20
CA ARG A 149 29.01 -7.91 -4.76
C ARG A 149 29.36 -9.38 -4.85
N ASN A 150 30.55 -9.69 -5.38
CA ASN A 150 31.19 -10.99 -5.17
C ASN A 150 32.07 -10.90 -3.90
N PRO A 151 31.69 -11.54 -2.77
CA PRO A 151 32.45 -11.41 -1.53
C PRO A 151 33.87 -11.99 -1.63
N THR A 152 34.08 -13.02 -2.43
CA THR A 152 35.40 -13.64 -2.60
C THR A 152 36.36 -12.71 -3.34
N ALA A 153 35.96 -12.23 -4.52
CA ALA A 153 36.79 -11.37 -5.37
C ALA A 153 36.76 -9.88 -4.97
N ASN A 154 35.79 -9.48 -4.15
CA ASN A 154 35.48 -8.08 -3.82
C ASN A 154 35.22 -7.20 -5.06
N THR A 155 34.56 -7.77 -6.07
CA THR A 155 34.13 -7.07 -7.29
C THR A 155 32.65 -6.72 -7.19
N PHE A 156 32.25 -5.69 -7.93
CA PHE A 156 30.88 -5.17 -7.92
C PHE A 156 30.37 -5.05 -9.35
N GLU A 157 29.13 -5.45 -9.54
CA GLU A 157 28.48 -5.49 -10.83
C GLU A 157 27.12 -4.80 -10.76
N LEU A 158 26.79 -4.01 -11.78
CA LEU A 158 25.48 -3.38 -11.91
C LEU A 158 24.59 -4.26 -12.78
N ILE A 159 23.39 -4.57 -12.30
CA ILE A 159 22.39 -5.33 -13.04
C ILE A 159 21.16 -4.45 -13.25
N ASN A 160 20.83 -4.18 -14.52
CA ASN A 160 19.57 -3.55 -14.88
C ASN A 160 18.44 -4.59 -14.76
N LEU A 161 17.45 -4.30 -13.93
CA LEU A 161 16.33 -5.20 -13.66
C LEU A 161 15.12 -4.88 -14.53
N SER A 162 15.21 -3.82 -15.35
CA SER A 162 14.08 -3.31 -16.14
C SER A 162 14.14 -3.76 -17.59
N SER A 163 12.96 -3.92 -18.19
CA SER A 163 12.78 -4.25 -19.60
C SER A 163 12.97 -3.06 -20.54
N ASN A 164 14.04 -2.29 -20.32
CA ASN A 164 14.46 -1.19 -21.18
C ASN A 164 15.96 -1.30 -21.47
N LYS A 165 16.43 -0.52 -22.45
CA LYS A 165 17.82 -0.60 -22.91
C LYS A 165 18.66 0.62 -22.54
N VAL A 166 18.38 1.22 -21.39
CA VAL A 166 19.21 2.34 -20.94
C VAL A 166 20.61 1.83 -20.54
N LYS A 167 21.63 2.63 -20.83
CA LYS A 167 22.99 2.40 -20.34
C LYS A 167 23.17 3.15 -19.04
N ILE A 168 23.55 2.46 -17.97
CA ILE A 168 23.75 3.05 -16.64
C ILE A 168 25.24 3.03 -16.31
N GLU A 169 25.83 4.21 -16.19
CA GLU A 169 27.22 4.41 -15.81
C GLU A 169 27.28 5.09 -14.45
N TYR A 170 28.32 4.82 -13.67
CA TYR A 170 28.49 5.40 -12.34
C TYR A 170 29.95 5.75 -12.06
N THR A 171 30.14 6.69 -11.14
CA THR A 171 31.44 6.97 -10.53
C THR A 171 31.41 6.56 -9.06
N ARG A 172 32.58 6.31 -8.47
CA ARG A 172 32.73 5.82 -7.10
C ARG A 172 33.94 6.43 -6.42
N THR A 173 33.90 6.46 -5.10
CA THR A 173 35.06 6.83 -4.29
C THR A 173 36.19 5.80 -4.44
N SER A 174 37.40 6.18 -4.03
CA SER A 174 38.57 5.29 -3.99
C SER A 174 38.53 4.26 -2.84
N ASN A 175 37.38 4.05 -2.20
CA ASN A 175 37.24 3.06 -1.12
C ASN A 175 37.50 1.64 -1.67
N THR A 176 38.42 0.92 -1.02
CA THR A 176 38.80 -0.45 -1.39
C THR A 176 38.05 -1.51 -0.59
N ALA A 177 37.43 -1.15 0.53
CA ALA A 177 36.67 -2.07 1.38
C ALA A 177 35.28 -2.35 0.83
N THR A 178 34.60 -1.37 0.24
CA THR A 178 33.27 -1.51 -0.34
C THR A 178 33.07 -0.55 -1.54
N LEU A 179 31.91 -0.62 -2.21
CA LEU A 179 31.52 0.29 -3.27
C LEU A 179 30.74 1.47 -2.68
N ILE A 180 31.25 2.69 -2.80
CA ILE A 180 30.55 3.93 -2.40
C ILE A 180 30.40 4.81 -3.65
N LEU A 181 29.16 5.01 -4.09
CA LEU A 181 28.80 5.64 -5.36
C LEU A 181 28.79 7.16 -5.25
N ASP A 182 29.42 7.89 -6.18
CA ASP A 182 29.48 9.36 -6.18
C ASP A 182 28.44 10.00 -7.11
N SER A 183 28.24 9.45 -8.31
CA SER A 183 27.30 9.97 -9.30
C SER A 183 26.90 8.91 -10.33
N PHE A 184 25.85 9.20 -11.10
CA PHE A 184 25.42 8.36 -12.23
C PHE A 184 25.30 9.16 -13.53
N THR A 185 25.46 8.47 -14.66
CA THR A 185 25.03 8.94 -15.97
C THR A 185 24.18 7.84 -16.61
N ILE A 186 22.92 8.15 -16.89
CA ILE A 186 22.03 7.24 -17.64
C ILE A 186 21.96 7.75 -19.07
N THR A 187 22.12 6.87 -20.05
CA THR A 187 21.96 7.19 -21.48
C THR A 187 20.80 6.40 -22.05
N ASP A 188 19.83 7.09 -22.66
CA ASP A 188 18.71 6.43 -23.35
C ASP A 188 19.09 5.92 -24.74
N THR A 189 18.15 5.26 -25.41
CA THR A 189 18.36 4.67 -26.73
C THR A 189 18.48 5.68 -27.86
N ASN A 190 18.12 6.95 -27.63
CA ASN A 190 18.33 8.06 -28.54
C ASN A 190 19.70 8.75 -28.32
N GLY A 191 20.49 8.29 -27.35
CA GLY A 191 21.77 8.87 -26.99
C GLY A 191 21.67 10.09 -26.07
N THR A 192 20.47 10.43 -25.56
CA THR A 192 20.29 11.49 -24.57
C THR A 192 20.91 11.06 -23.25
N LYS A 193 21.71 11.92 -22.64
CA LYS A 193 22.43 11.66 -21.39
C LYS A 193 21.80 12.44 -20.23
N TYR A 194 21.57 11.74 -19.13
CA TYR A 194 20.98 12.23 -17.90
C TYR A 194 22.03 12.12 -16.78
N PHE A 195 22.50 13.25 -16.26
CA PHE A 195 23.61 13.31 -15.30
C PHE A 195 23.10 13.51 -13.87
N PHE A 196 23.42 12.59 -12.97
CA PHE A 196 23.00 12.61 -11.56
C PHE A 196 24.18 12.91 -10.65
N ASN A 197 24.50 14.20 -10.46
CA ASN A 197 25.66 14.64 -9.68
C ASN A 197 25.31 15.14 -8.27
N ASP A 198 24.02 15.35 -8.00
CA ASP A 198 23.53 15.75 -6.69
C ASP A 198 22.92 14.56 -5.94
N TYR A 199 22.92 14.59 -4.61
CA TYR A 199 22.42 13.48 -3.80
C TYR A 199 21.88 13.95 -2.43
N SER A 200 21.01 13.15 -1.84
CA SER A 200 20.66 13.21 -0.42
C SER A 200 21.54 12.24 0.37
N ARG A 201 21.76 12.54 1.65
CA ARG A 201 22.40 11.61 2.60
C ARG A 201 21.48 11.31 3.76
N SER A 202 21.51 10.09 4.25
CA SER A 202 20.80 9.67 5.46
C SER A 202 21.76 8.98 6.42
N ASN A 203 21.40 8.92 7.69
CA ASN A 203 22.16 8.25 8.73
C ASN A 203 21.36 7.09 9.33
N GLN A 204 21.85 5.86 9.17
CA GLN A 204 21.23 4.68 9.76
C GLN A 204 21.84 4.37 11.12
N GLU A 205 21.02 4.23 12.15
CA GLU A 205 21.40 4.05 13.55
C GLU A 205 21.00 2.69 14.12
N ARG A 206 20.36 1.81 13.32
CA ARG A 206 19.97 0.46 13.75
C ARG A 206 21.15 -0.46 14.11
N ASN A 207 22.34 -0.21 13.56
CA ASN A 207 23.48 -1.10 13.74
C ASN A 207 24.28 -0.75 15.01
N VAL A 208 24.30 -1.69 15.97
CA VAL A 208 24.96 -1.54 17.28
C VAL A 208 26.48 -1.32 17.21
N TYR A 209 27.11 -1.63 16.08
CA TYR A 209 28.55 -1.52 15.89
C TYR A 209 29.00 -0.15 15.35
N SER A 210 28.07 0.72 14.92
CA SER A 210 28.38 2.07 14.44
C SER A 210 27.90 3.12 15.44
N LEU A 211 28.73 3.46 16.43
CA LEU A 211 28.42 4.51 17.41
C LEU A 211 28.17 5.85 16.68
N GLY A 212 26.93 6.34 16.75
CA GLY A 212 26.50 7.55 16.04
C GLY A 212 25.82 7.31 14.69
N GLY A 213 25.76 6.06 14.24
CA GLY A 213 25.14 5.64 12.98
C GLY A 213 26.10 5.60 11.79
N LYS A 214 25.60 5.17 10.63
CA LYS A 214 26.32 5.09 9.37
C LYS A 214 25.67 5.99 8.32
N VAL A 215 26.46 6.95 7.81
CA VAL A 215 26.02 7.89 6.77
C VAL A 215 26.21 7.27 5.39
N TYR A 216 25.19 7.36 4.55
CA TYR A 216 25.20 6.89 3.16
C TYR A 216 24.41 7.82 2.25
N ARG A 217 24.61 7.68 0.93
CA ARG A 217 23.84 8.43 -0.08
C ARG A 217 22.52 7.71 -0.33
N SER A 218 21.43 8.39 -0.02
CA SER A 218 20.09 7.79 0.05
C SER A 218 19.24 8.02 -1.20
N ALA A 219 19.60 9.00 -2.04
CA ALA A 219 19.02 9.22 -3.37
C ALA A 219 19.97 10.09 -4.21
N PHE A 220 19.90 9.98 -5.54
CA PHE A 220 20.66 10.78 -6.50
C PHE A 220 19.72 11.56 -7.41
N PHE A 221 20.04 12.82 -7.70
CA PHE A 221 19.14 13.76 -8.37
C PHE A 221 19.75 14.26 -9.68
N LEU A 222 18.90 14.36 -10.71
CA LEU A 222 19.28 14.78 -12.05
C LEU A 222 19.74 16.24 -12.03
N SER A 223 20.98 16.48 -12.43
CA SER A 223 21.61 17.81 -12.49
C SER A 223 21.62 18.41 -13.90
N GLN A 224 21.61 17.57 -14.95
CA GLN A 224 21.73 18.03 -16.34
C GLN A 224 21.19 17.00 -17.33
N ILE A 225 20.63 17.47 -18.46
CA ILE A 225 20.30 16.66 -19.63
C ILE A 225 21.07 17.19 -20.83
N LYS A 226 21.70 16.28 -21.60
CA LYS A 226 22.32 16.58 -22.89
C LYS A 226 21.83 15.66 -23.98
N ASP A 227 21.77 16.15 -25.21
CA ASP A 227 21.48 15.31 -26.37
C ASP A 227 22.68 14.41 -26.75
N ALA A 228 22.51 13.60 -27.80
CA ALA A 228 23.57 12.72 -28.32
C ALA A 228 24.82 13.47 -28.81
N ASN A 229 24.69 14.75 -29.17
CA ASN A 229 25.79 15.61 -29.61
C ASN A 229 26.45 16.36 -28.43
N ASN A 230 26.03 16.07 -27.19
CA ASN A 230 26.43 16.75 -25.96
C ASN A 230 25.98 18.22 -25.87
N VAL A 231 24.95 18.63 -26.62
CA VAL A 231 24.29 19.93 -26.46
C VAL A 231 23.45 19.90 -25.20
N GLU A 232 23.56 20.92 -24.36
CA GLU A 232 22.75 21.06 -23.14
C GLU A 232 21.29 21.32 -23.49
N LEU A 233 20.40 20.45 -22.98
CA LEU A 233 18.95 20.58 -23.13
C LEU A 233 18.29 21.12 -21.87
N ALA A 234 18.84 20.79 -20.69
CA ALA A 234 18.29 21.23 -19.42
C ALA A 234 19.33 21.22 -18.30
N ASN A 235 19.18 22.13 -17.34
CA ASN A 235 19.94 22.19 -16.09
C ASN A 235 19.00 22.22 -14.89
N PHE A 236 19.41 21.59 -13.79
CA PHE A 236 18.63 21.45 -12.58
C PHE A 236 19.45 21.95 -11.39
N THR A 237 18.86 22.79 -10.55
CA THR A 237 19.49 23.25 -9.30
C THR A 237 18.69 22.81 -8.11
N TYR A 238 19.38 22.59 -6.98
CA TYR A 238 18.77 22.05 -5.78
C TYR A 238 19.10 22.90 -4.55
N GLN A 239 18.11 23.07 -3.69
CA GLN A 239 18.27 23.53 -2.32
C GLN A 239 18.76 22.34 -1.47
N LYS A 240 19.95 22.47 -0.89
CA LYS A 240 20.55 21.47 -0.01
C LYS A 240 20.49 21.92 1.44
N ASN A 241 19.98 21.07 2.33
CA ASN A 241 19.90 21.36 3.75
C ASN A 241 20.47 20.21 4.56
N ILE A 242 21.29 20.53 5.56
CA ILE A 242 21.97 19.56 6.40
C ILE A 242 21.41 19.67 7.82
N LYS A 243 21.06 18.51 8.40
CA LYS A 243 20.70 18.39 9.81
C LYS A 243 21.77 17.58 10.54
N TYR A 244 22.25 18.12 11.65
CA TYR A 244 23.12 17.43 12.59
C TYR A 244 22.36 17.08 13.87
N LYS A 245 22.85 16.06 14.60
CA LYS A 245 22.37 15.77 15.95
C LYS A 245 22.67 16.94 16.88
N ASN A 246 21.83 17.13 17.91
CA ASN A 246 21.99 18.22 18.86
C ASN A 246 23.39 18.19 19.49
N ASN A 247 24.10 19.32 19.42
CA ASN A 247 25.46 19.50 19.96
C ASN A 247 26.49 18.48 19.43
N SER A 248 26.34 17.99 18.19
CA SER A 248 27.25 17.03 17.57
C SER A 248 27.56 17.39 16.11
N THR A 249 28.65 16.85 15.57
CA THR A 249 28.98 16.88 14.13
C THR A 249 28.42 15.68 13.37
N THR A 250 27.72 14.77 14.06
CA THR A 250 27.07 13.60 13.44
C THR A 250 25.89 14.05 12.59
N LEU A 251 25.94 13.75 11.29
CA LEU A 251 24.85 13.98 10.35
C LEU A 251 23.61 13.15 10.74
N VAL A 252 22.42 13.73 10.64
CA VAL A 252 21.16 12.96 10.64
C VAL A 252 20.73 12.74 9.19
N TYR A 253 20.65 13.83 8.42
CA TYR A 253 20.37 13.76 6.99
C TYR A 253 20.89 15.01 6.26
N GLU A 254 21.08 14.88 4.95
CA GLU A 254 21.16 15.97 3.99
C GLU A 254 20.04 15.79 2.96
N THR A 255 19.15 16.77 2.83
CA THR A 255 18.09 16.75 1.81
C THR A 255 18.50 17.54 0.58
N CYS A 256 18.03 17.07 -0.58
CA CYS A 256 18.20 17.74 -1.87
C CYS A 256 16.81 18.02 -2.46
N LYS A 257 16.39 19.30 -2.51
CA LYS A 257 15.06 19.74 -2.98
C LYS A 257 15.19 20.50 -4.28
N LEU A 258 14.53 20.06 -5.34
CA LEU A 258 14.64 20.68 -6.67
C LEU A 258 14.19 22.14 -6.62
N LYS A 259 15.08 23.09 -6.89
CA LYS A 259 14.78 24.53 -6.83
C LYS A 259 14.43 25.11 -8.20
N THR A 260 15.17 24.76 -9.24
CA THR A 260 14.90 25.21 -10.61
C THR A 260 15.16 24.14 -11.65
N ILE A 261 14.38 24.17 -12.72
CA ILE A 261 14.69 23.52 -13.99
C ILE A 261 14.84 24.64 -15.02
N THR A 262 15.95 24.68 -15.74
CA THR A 262 16.21 25.68 -16.78
C THR A 262 16.41 24.99 -18.11
N SER A 263 15.75 25.51 -19.15
CA SER A 263 15.91 25.08 -20.53
C SER A 263 16.50 26.23 -21.34
N PRO A 264 17.71 26.08 -21.91
CA PRO A 264 18.35 27.14 -22.70
C PRO A 264 17.40 27.68 -23.77
N GLY A 265 17.16 28.99 -23.77
CA GLY A 265 16.32 29.64 -24.78
C GLY A 265 14.81 29.46 -24.62
N PHE A 266 14.32 28.77 -23.58
CA PHE A 266 12.88 28.61 -23.31
C PHE A 266 12.41 29.13 -21.95
N GLY A 267 13.29 29.20 -20.95
CA GLY A 267 13.02 29.80 -19.66
C GLY A 267 13.27 28.82 -18.52
N LYS A 268 12.45 28.88 -17.47
CA LYS A 268 12.62 28.01 -16.30
C LYS A 268 11.32 27.68 -15.59
N ILE A 269 11.36 26.59 -14.82
CA ILE A 269 10.38 26.26 -13.79
C ILE A 269 11.06 26.43 -12.43
N GLU A 270 10.42 27.15 -11.51
CA GLU A 270 10.89 27.36 -10.15
C GLU A 270 9.97 26.69 -9.13
N PHE A 271 10.56 26.16 -8.05
CA PHE A 271 9.87 25.48 -6.96
C PHE A 271 10.16 26.20 -5.65
N ASP A 272 9.11 26.53 -4.90
CA ASP A 272 9.22 27.19 -3.60
C ASP A 272 8.77 26.26 -2.49
N TYR A 273 9.64 26.07 -1.51
CA TYR A 273 9.39 25.23 -0.35
C TYR A 273 9.29 26.06 0.93
N LEU A 274 8.43 25.62 1.84
CA LEU A 274 8.37 26.09 3.21
C LEU A 274 8.91 24.98 4.12
N TYR A 275 9.97 25.28 4.87
CA TYR A 275 10.42 24.43 5.96
C TYR A 275 9.59 24.69 7.21
N ASP A 276 9.17 23.63 7.88
CA ASP A 276 8.43 23.71 9.14
C ASP A 276 8.97 22.68 10.13
N SER A 277 9.60 23.19 11.20
CA SER A 277 10.26 22.39 12.23
C SER A 277 9.30 21.51 13.03
N PHE A 278 7.99 21.83 13.04
CA PHE A 278 6.98 21.01 13.72
C PHE A 278 6.93 19.58 13.14
N TRP A 279 7.21 19.44 11.84
CA TRP A 279 7.12 18.15 11.13
C TRP A 279 8.39 17.30 11.24
N GLU A 280 9.52 17.84 11.72
CA GLU A 280 10.80 17.09 11.79
C GLU A 280 10.73 15.82 12.67
N GLY A 281 9.85 15.80 13.66
CA GLY A 281 9.63 14.66 14.56
C GLY A 281 8.46 13.77 14.17
N SER A 282 8.01 13.83 12.91
CA SER A 282 6.81 13.13 12.44
C SER A 282 7.05 12.34 11.16
N MET A 283 6.08 11.54 10.74
CA MET A 283 6.08 10.85 9.43
C MET A 283 5.78 11.80 8.25
N ASN A 284 6.29 13.02 8.28
CA ASN A 284 6.09 14.03 7.24
C ASN A 284 7.43 14.63 6.81
N ASP A 285 7.60 14.84 5.51
CA ASP A 285 8.73 15.61 4.99
C ASP A 285 8.71 17.04 5.54
N PRO A 286 9.72 17.53 6.27
CA PRO A 286 9.67 18.87 6.88
C PRO A 286 9.63 20.02 5.86
N TYR A 287 9.88 19.75 4.58
CA TYR A 287 9.76 20.73 3.50
C TYR A 287 8.45 20.52 2.74
N GLN A 288 7.62 21.55 2.74
CA GLN A 288 6.33 21.60 2.03
C GLN A 288 6.50 22.33 0.70
N LEU A 289 6.10 21.74 -0.41
CA LEU A 289 6.07 22.45 -1.70
C LEU A 289 4.92 23.46 -1.69
N GLN A 290 5.21 24.76 -1.68
CA GLN A 290 4.18 25.80 -1.63
C GLN A 290 3.74 26.26 -3.02
N LYS A 291 4.69 26.39 -3.94
CA LYS A 291 4.44 26.96 -5.26
C LYS A 291 5.37 26.36 -6.31
N ILE A 292 4.84 26.20 -7.52
CA ILE A 292 5.61 25.98 -8.75
C ILE A 292 5.30 27.08 -9.75
N SER A 293 6.30 27.58 -10.47
CA SER A 293 6.16 28.74 -11.35
C SER A 293 6.90 28.54 -12.66
N LEU A 294 6.21 28.68 -13.78
CA LEU A 294 6.79 28.70 -15.12
C LEU A 294 7.11 30.15 -15.49
N LYS A 295 8.35 30.40 -15.89
CA LYS A 295 8.86 31.71 -16.29
C LYS A 295 9.52 31.67 -17.65
N ASP A 296 9.38 32.76 -18.40
CA ASP A 296 10.08 32.94 -19.67
C ASP A 296 11.59 33.18 -19.45
N ASN A 297 12.34 33.33 -20.55
CA ASN A 297 13.79 33.64 -20.51
C ASN A 297 14.13 34.98 -19.84
N TYR A 298 13.16 35.89 -19.73
CA TYR A 298 13.32 37.21 -19.13
C TYR A 298 12.88 37.23 -17.66
N ASN A 299 12.57 36.06 -17.09
CA ASN A 299 12.05 35.86 -15.73
C ASN A 299 10.62 36.41 -15.50
N HIS A 300 9.85 36.68 -16.55
CA HIS A 300 8.43 37.00 -16.37
C HIS A 300 7.62 35.74 -16.11
N MET A 301 6.65 35.84 -15.20
CA MET A 301 5.72 34.76 -14.87
C MET A 301 4.78 34.46 -16.05
N ILE A 302 4.69 33.19 -16.44
CA ILE A 302 3.75 32.71 -17.46
C ILE A 302 2.52 32.12 -16.77
N SER A 303 2.75 31.18 -15.85
CA SER A 303 1.72 30.49 -15.08
C SER A 303 2.35 29.76 -13.89
N GLY A 304 1.54 29.25 -12.98
CA GLY A 304 2.03 28.46 -11.86
C GLY A 304 0.95 27.68 -11.14
N TYR A 305 1.34 27.00 -10.08
CA TYR A 305 0.42 26.34 -9.16
C TYR A 305 0.83 26.57 -7.71
N GLY A 306 -0.14 26.91 -6.87
CA GLY A 306 0.00 26.94 -5.42
C GLY A 306 -0.65 25.70 -4.78
N PHE A 307 -0.08 25.22 -3.69
CA PHE A 307 -0.56 24.06 -2.96
C PHE A 307 -1.05 24.47 -1.56
N GLU A 308 -2.19 23.94 -1.14
CA GLU A 308 -2.75 24.18 0.20
C GLU A 308 -2.91 22.85 0.93
N TYR A 309 -2.43 22.79 2.17
CA TYR A 309 -2.38 21.56 2.97
C TYR A 309 -3.17 21.68 4.27
N THR A 310 -3.48 20.53 4.86
CA THR A 310 -3.80 20.37 6.28
C THR A 310 -2.92 19.27 6.88
N GLY A 311 -2.92 19.09 8.20
CA GLY A 311 -2.17 18.01 8.82
C GLY A 311 -2.58 17.69 10.26
N ASN A 312 -3.04 16.44 10.48
CA ASN A 312 -3.03 15.72 11.76
C ASN A 312 -3.47 14.26 11.51
N PRO A 313 -2.61 13.22 11.66
CA PRO A 313 -1.17 13.25 11.96
C PRO A 313 -0.28 13.40 10.71
N LEU A 314 -0.80 13.10 9.51
CA LEU A 314 -0.08 13.22 8.24
C LEU A 314 -0.57 14.42 7.43
N ARG A 315 0.31 14.97 6.60
CA ARG A 315 0.05 16.08 5.68
C ARG A 315 -0.84 15.61 4.54
N THR A 316 -1.87 16.38 4.29
CA THR A 316 -2.87 16.07 3.26
C THR A 316 -3.05 17.29 2.36
N LEU A 317 -2.96 17.09 1.04
CA LEU A 317 -3.19 18.15 0.05
C LEU A 317 -4.68 18.45 -0.05
N LEU A 318 -5.11 19.66 0.27
CA LEU A 318 -6.52 20.08 0.20
C LEU A 318 -6.86 20.80 -1.09
N LYS A 319 -5.96 21.64 -1.60
CA LYS A 319 -6.23 22.41 -2.83
C LYS A 319 -5.01 22.53 -3.71
N LEU A 320 -5.26 22.49 -5.00
CA LEU A 320 -4.34 22.86 -6.05
C LEU A 320 -4.89 24.11 -6.75
N LYS A 321 -4.17 25.22 -6.66
CA LYS A 321 -4.58 26.53 -7.17
C LYS A 321 -3.76 26.90 -8.39
N LYS A 322 -4.39 27.01 -9.55
CA LYS A 322 -3.72 27.48 -10.76
C LYS A 322 -3.52 28.99 -10.67
N LEU A 323 -2.31 29.45 -11.01
CA LEU A 323 -1.90 30.84 -10.96
C LEU A 323 -1.70 31.37 -12.39
N ASP A 324 -2.17 32.58 -12.63
CA ASP A 324 -1.94 33.30 -13.89
C ASP A 324 -0.58 34.03 -13.90
N LYS A 325 -0.32 34.78 -14.97
CA LYS A 325 0.90 35.59 -15.15
C LYS A 325 1.11 36.69 -14.10
N ASN A 326 0.07 37.05 -13.34
CA ASN A 326 0.12 38.05 -12.26
C ASN A 326 0.12 37.39 -10.88
N GLU A 327 0.37 36.07 -10.81
CA GLU A 327 0.29 35.25 -9.60
C GLU A 327 -1.09 35.21 -8.94
N SER A 328 -2.15 35.59 -9.68
CA SER A 328 -3.52 35.56 -9.19
C SER A 328 -4.12 34.18 -9.41
N VAL A 329 -4.91 33.70 -8.44
CA VAL A 329 -5.55 32.39 -8.53
C VAL A 329 -6.66 32.44 -9.59
N SER A 330 -6.50 31.65 -10.66
CA SER A 330 -7.47 31.58 -11.76
C SER A 330 -8.44 30.41 -11.60
N GLU A 331 -7.97 29.28 -11.08
CA GLU A 331 -8.73 28.04 -10.91
C GLU A 331 -8.33 27.37 -9.59
N THR A 332 -9.26 26.63 -8.98
CA THR A 332 -8.97 25.86 -7.76
C THR A 332 -9.61 24.48 -7.88
N THR A 333 -8.77 23.45 -7.77
CA THR A 333 -9.20 22.06 -7.59
C THR A 333 -9.08 21.72 -6.10
N GLU A 334 -10.11 21.11 -5.53
CA GLU A 334 -10.14 20.69 -4.12
C GLU A 334 -10.12 19.17 -4.01
N PHE A 335 -9.56 18.66 -2.92
CA PHE A 335 -9.44 17.23 -2.63
C PHE A 335 -10.03 16.93 -1.25
N GLU A 336 -10.86 15.89 -1.19
CA GLU A 336 -11.45 15.38 0.06
C GLU A 336 -11.06 13.91 0.24
N TYR A 337 -10.90 13.49 1.49
CA TYR A 337 -10.36 12.18 1.86
C TYR A 337 -11.32 11.48 2.80
N GLY A 338 -11.29 10.15 2.80
CA GLY A 338 -12.17 9.32 3.60
C GLY A 338 -11.54 7.98 3.94
N ALA A 339 -12.40 7.00 4.24
CA ALA A 339 -11.99 5.62 4.41
C ALA A 339 -12.38 4.79 3.18
N SER A 340 -11.62 3.72 2.92
CA SER A 340 -12.09 2.63 2.06
C SER A 340 -13.27 1.91 2.73
N ALA A 341 -14.01 1.11 1.95
CA ALA A 341 -14.97 0.19 2.53
C ALA A 341 -14.26 -0.79 3.49
N ASP A 342 -14.92 -1.13 4.60
CA ASP A 342 -14.50 -2.22 5.48
C ASP A 342 -14.73 -3.57 4.80
N PRO A 343 -13.83 -4.56 4.99
CA PRO A 343 -14.11 -5.94 4.62
C PRO A 343 -15.39 -6.41 5.31
N GLN A 344 -16.22 -7.12 4.57
CA GLN A 344 -17.48 -7.63 5.08
C GLN A 344 -17.23 -8.89 5.92
N SER A 345 -17.59 -8.85 7.20
CA SER A 345 -17.64 -10.03 8.07
C SER A 345 -18.99 -10.74 7.90
N PRO A 346 -19.04 -12.08 7.87
CA PRO A 346 -20.31 -12.83 7.85
C PRO A 346 -21.11 -12.69 9.16
N GLY A 347 -20.48 -12.25 10.25
CA GLY A 347 -21.15 -12.03 11.53
C GLY A 347 -20.19 -11.55 12.64
N MET A 348 -20.59 -11.76 13.90
CA MET A 348 -19.78 -11.44 15.07
C MET A 348 -18.55 -12.35 15.13
N SER A 349 -17.37 -11.82 15.43
CA SER A 349 -16.14 -12.58 15.66
C SER A 349 -15.97 -12.90 17.16
N PRO A 350 -15.28 -13.98 17.53
CA PRO A 350 -14.84 -14.17 18.92
C PRO A 350 -13.99 -13.01 19.46
N HIS A 351 -13.30 -12.26 18.59
CA HIS A 351 -12.56 -11.06 18.99
C HIS A 351 -13.48 -9.96 19.55
N ASP A 352 -14.77 -9.95 19.17
CA ASP A 352 -15.75 -9.00 19.70
C ASP A 352 -16.16 -9.31 21.15
N LEU A 353 -15.95 -10.54 21.61
CA LEU A 353 -16.30 -11.02 22.95
C LEU A 353 -15.08 -11.21 23.86
N CYS A 354 -13.93 -11.54 23.27
CA CYS A 354 -12.71 -11.90 23.95
C CYS A 354 -11.55 -11.04 23.43
N ASP A 355 -10.77 -10.42 24.33
CA ASP A 355 -9.53 -9.72 23.97
C ASP A 355 -8.40 -10.74 23.72
N GLN A 356 -8.47 -11.42 22.58
CA GLN A 356 -7.47 -12.40 22.14
C GLN A 356 -6.73 -11.88 20.91
N SER A 357 -5.52 -11.36 21.15
CA SER A 357 -4.61 -10.83 20.12
C SER A 357 -4.09 -11.88 19.12
N THR A 358 -4.29 -13.18 19.40
CA THR A 358 -3.83 -14.29 18.57
C THR A 358 -4.87 -14.77 17.55
N LEU A 359 -6.12 -14.27 17.62
CA LEU A 359 -7.16 -14.68 16.68
C LEU A 359 -6.98 -13.99 15.33
N PRO A 360 -7.30 -14.68 14.21
CA PRO A 360 -7.27 -14.07 12.91
C PRO A 360 -8.35 -12.97 12.81
N THR A 361 -7.98 -11.82 12.27
CA THR A 361 -8.88 -10.69 12.03
C THR A 361 -8.90 -10.32 10.55
N LEU A 362 -10.01 -9.78 10.07
CA LEU A 362 -10.06 -9.17 8.75
C LEU A 362 -9.10 -7.98 8.66
N PRO A 363 -8.56 -7.67 7.47
CA PRO A 363 -7.84 -6.41 7.24
C PRO A 363 -8.68 -5.21 7.66
N LYS A 364 -8.05 -4.13 8.13
CA LYS A 364 -8.76 -2.89 8.48
C LYS A 364 -8.96 -2.01 7.25
N ALA A 365 -10.01 -1.19 7.23
CA ALA A 365 -10.16 -0.15 6.22
C ALA A 365 -8.95 0.81 6.22
N VAL A 366 -8.62 1.31 5.04
CA VAL A 366 -7.56 2.30 4.84
C VAL A 366 -8.18 3.68 5.00
N TYR A 367 -7.70 4.43 6.00
CA TYR A 367 -8.13 5.80 6.29
C TYR A 367 -7.22 6.82 5.62
N GLY A 368 -7.80 7.98 5.24
CA GLY A 368 -7.04 9.07 4.61
C GLY A 368 -6.80 8.86 3.11
N VAL A 369 -7.53 7.95 2.48
CA VAL A 369 -7.48 7.75 1.02
C VAL A 369 -8.32 8.83 0.32
N LEU A 370 -7.87 9.29 -0.85
CA LEU A 370 -8.59 10.25 -1.68
C LEU A 370 -10.01 9.74 -1.97
N LYS A 371 -11.00 10.54 -1.61
CA LYS A 371 -12.43 10.24 -1.73
C LYS A 371 -13.07 11.06 -2.83
N ARG A 372 -12.79 12.37 -2.90
CA ARG A 372 -13.36 13.26 -3.94
C ARG A 372 -12.34 14.23 -4.50
N ILE A 373 -12.47 14.51 -5.78
CA ILE A 373 -11.82 15.61 -6.48
C ILE A 373 -12.92 16.56 -6.95
N ILE A 374 -12.81 17.82 -6.58
CA ILE A 374 -13.77 18.86 -6.96
C ILE A 374 -13.07 19.80 -7.92
N SER A 375 -13.55 19.81 -9.15
CA SER A 375 -13.03 20.63 -10.22
C SER A 375 -13.29 22.12 -9.98
N PRO A 376 -12.58 23.02 -10.69
CA PRO A 376 -12.86 24.46 -10.64
C PRO A 376 -14.30 24.80 -11.02
N ALA A 377 -14.91 24.01 -11.91
CA ALA A 377 -16.30 24.12 -12.32
C ALA A 377 -17.31 23.51 -11.32
N LYS A 378 -16.84 23.08 -10.13
CA LYS A 378 -17.61 22.47 -9.03
C LYS A 378 -18.14 21.06 -9.27
N GLY A 379 -17.95 20.49 -10.47
CA GLY A 379 -18.17 19.06 -10.71
C GLY A 379 -17.27 18.20 -9.82
N VAL A 380 -17.80 17.06 -9.35
CA VAL A 380 -17.16 16.17 -8.38
C VAL A 380 -16.90 14.81 -9.02
N VAL A 381 -15.69 14.29 -8.86
CA VAL A 381 -15.35 12.88 -9.11
C VAL A 381 -15.11 12.22 -7.77
N GLU A 382 -15.87 11.20 -7.44
CA GLU A 382 -15.76 10.43 -6.19
C GLU A 382 -15.19 9.04 -6.47
N TYR A 383 -14.15 8.66 -5.74
CA TYR A 383 -13.47 7.37 -5.83
C TYR A 383 -13.87 6.51 -4.63
N ASN A 384 -14.48 5.35 -4.91
CA ASN A 384 -14.90 4.41 -3.89
C ASN A 384 -13.96 3.21 -3.89
N PHE A 385 -13.10 3.13 -2.88
CA PHE A 385 -12.16 2.02 -2.73
C PHE A 385 -12.74 0.92 -1.85
N GLU A 386 -12.43 -0.33 -2.19
CA GLU A 386 -12.75 -1.52 -1.42
C GLU A 386 -11.50 -2.37 -1.19
N PRO A 387 -11.53 -3.33 -0.25
CA PRO A 387 -10.41 -4.22 0.01
C PRO A 387 -10.03 -5.07 -1.20
N ASN A 388 -8.73 -5.33 -1.35
CA ASN A 388 -8.22 -6.28 -2.33
C ASN A 388 -8.69 -7.70 -2.05
N GLN A 389 -8.91 -8.51 -3.09
CA GLN A 389 -9.20 -9.95 -2.95
C GLN A 389 -8.44 -10.77 -3.98
N TYR A 390 -8.17 -12.02 -3.67
CA TYR A 390 -7.52 -12.96 -4.57
C TYR A 390 -8.14 -14.35 -4.44
N TYR A 391 -7.90 -15.19 -5.43
CA TYR A 391 -8.37 -16.57 -5.48
C TYR A 391 -7.64 -17.44 -4.46
N LYS A 392 -8.40 -18.19 -3.69
CA LYS A 392 -7.93 -19.32 -2.88
C LYS A 392 -9.00 -20.40 -2.96
N ASP A 393 -8.62 -21.64 -3.21
CA ASP A 393 -9.56 -22.76 -3.12
C ASP A 393 -9.91 -22.99 -1.65
N GLN A 394 -11.07 -22.45 -1.25
CA GLN A 394 -11.59 -22.55 0.11
C GLN A 394 -12.33 -23.87 0.34
N ASN A 395 -12.51 -24.68 -0.72
CA ASN A 395 -13.19 -25.96 -0.68
C ASN A 395 -12.23 -27.15 -0.76
N GLU A 396 -10.91 -26.89 -0.73
CA GLU A 396 -9.91 -27.94 -0.54
C GLU A 396 -10.28 -28.75 0.72
N GLN A 397 -10.30 -30.08 0.58
CA GLN A 397 -10.92 -30.98 1.54
C GLN A 397 -10.37 -30.80 2.96
N SER A 398 -9.04 -30.69 3.11
CA SER A 398 -8.44 -30.55 4.44
C SER A 398 -8.79 -29.22 5.10
N TYR A 399 -8.74 -28.12 4.33
CA TYR A 399 -9.11 -26.79 4.79
C TYR A 399 -10.59 -26.67 5.12
N ALA A 400 -11.48 -27.10 4.23
CA ALA A 400 -12.93 -27.05 4.44
C ALA A 400 -13.34 -27.84 5.70
N ASN A 401 -12.75 -29.02 5.93
CA ASN A 401 -13.01 -29.79 7.14
C ASN A 401 -12.57 -29.06 8.41
N SER A 402 -11.49 -28.28 8.36
CA SER A 402 -11.05 -27.48 9.50
C SER A 402 -12.06 -26.39 9.87
N ILE A 403 -12.70 -25.76 8.87
CA ILE A 403 -13.79 -24.78 9.05
C ILE A 403 -15.05 -25.46 9.62
N LEU A 404 -15.48 -26.55 9.00
CA LEU A 404 -16.69 -27.31 9.37
C LEU A 404 -16.59 -27.94 10.76
N SER A 405 -15.38 -28.23 11.24
CA SER A 405 -15.18 -28.81 12.57
C SER A 405 -15.71 -27.90 13.69
N GLY A 406 -15.69 -26.58 13.50
CA GLY A 406 -16.19 -25.60 14.49
C GLY A 406 -15.42 -25.58 15.82
N ASN A 407 -14.25 -26.23 15.89
CA ASN A 407 -13.44 -26.35 17.11
C ASN A 407 -12.50 -25.16 17.33
N SER A 408 -12.25 -24.38 16.28
CA SER A 408 -11.32 -23.25 16.32
C SER A 408 -11.75 -22.21 15.30
N PHE A 409 -11.50 -20.94 15.65
CA PHE A 409 -11.75 -19.80 14.79
C PHE A 409 -10.49 -19.53 13.96
N ILE A 410 -10.53 -19.96 12.70
CA ILE A 410 -9.36 -19.98 11.80
C ILE A 410 -9.52 -19.03 10.61
N ASP A 411 -10.76 -18.70 10.21
CA ASP A 411 -11.02 -17.82 9.08
C ASP A 411 -12.20 -16.87 9.38
N PRO A 412 -11.94 -15.57 9.59
CA PRO A 412 -12.97 -14.58 9.87
C PRO A 412 -13.85 -14.22 8.66
N GLU A 413 -13.53 -14.67 7.44
CA GLU A 413 -14.40 -14.51 6.26
C GLU A 413 -15.44 -15.61 6.15
N LEU A 414 -15.17 -16.79 6.72
CA LEU A 414 -16.06 -17.93 6.65
C LEU A 414 -16.76 -18.23 7.96
N GLN A 415 -16.14 -17.97 9.12
CA GLN A 415 -16.67 -18.32 10.43
C GLN A 415 -17.18 -17.09 11.18
N TYR A 416 -18.20 -17.29 12.00
CA TYR A 416 -18.77 -16.27 12.87
C TYR A 416 -19.44 -16.89 14.09
N LEU A 417 -19.76 -16.05 15.07
CA LEU A 417 -20.55 -16.41 16.24
C LEU A 417 -22.02 -16.12 15.98
N SER A 418 -22.85 -17.14 16.16
CA SER A 418 -24.30 -17.01 16.12
C SER A 418 -24.88 -17.28 17.50
N PRO A 419 -25.74 -16.40 18.04
CA PRO A 419 -26.49 -16.71 19.25
C PRO A 419 -27.42 -17.89 18.95
N PHE A 420 -27.47 -18.87 19.85
CA PHE A 420 -28.41 -19.99 19.74
C PHE A 420 -29.29 -20.14 20.97
N LYS A 421 -28.93 -19.50 22.09
CA LYS A 421 -29.74 -19.51 23.30
C LYS A 421 -29.50 -18.27 24.14
N ASP A 422 -30.60 -17.66 24.57
CA ASP A 422 -30.60 -16.63 25.61
C ASP A 422 -31.28 -17.19 26.87
N ILE A 423 -30.63 -16.99 28.02
CA ILE A 423 -31.12 -17.44 29.31
C ILE A 423 -31.24 -16.22 30.22
N LEU A 424 -32.47 -15.80 30.48
CA LEU A 424 -32.75 -14.87 31.57
C LEU A 424 -32.75 -15.66 32.88
N TYR A 425 -31.81 -15.33 33.77
CA TYR A 425 -31.71 -15.99 35.06
C TYR A 425 -32.13 -15.06 36.19
N SER A 426 -32.72 -15.66 37.22
CA SER A 426 -33.07 -15.02 38.48
C SER A 426 -33.07 -16.09 39.54
N THR A 427 -32.18 -15.96 40.51
CA THR A 427 -31.98 -17.01 41.50
C THR A 427 -32.90 -16.81 42.71
N THR A 428 -34.06 -17.45 42.71
CA THR A 428 -34.83 -17.67 43.94
C THR A 428 -34.47 -19.04 44.49
N ARG A 429 -34.26 -19.19 45.81
CA ARG A 429 -33.86 -20.49 46.38
C ARG A 429 -35.06 -21.46 46.38
N PRO A 430 -34.88 -22.73 45.96
CA PRO A 430 -33.64 -23.34 45.44
C PRO A 430 -33.28 -22.85 44.04
N PHE A 431 -31.99 -22.59 43.77
CA PHE A 431 -31.56 -22.00 42.51
C PHE A 431 -32.04 -22.84 41.32
N PRO A 432 -32.78 -22.23 40.36
CA PRO A 432 -33.25 -22.93 39.19
C PRO A 432 -32.08 -23.35 38.29
N ASN A 433 -32.22 -24.53 37.70
CA ASN A 433 -31.33 -25.03 36.65
C ASN A 433 -31.84 -24.53 35.30
N TYR A 434 -30.93 -24.04 34.45
CA TYR A 434 -31.26 -23.53 33.13
C TYR A 434 -30.74 -24.48 32.04
N PRO A 435 -31.60 -25.37 31.49
CA PRO A 435 -31.17 -26.31 30.47
C PRO A 435 -30.95 -25.61 29.12
N PHE A 436 -29.95 -26.07 28.38
CA PHE A 436 -29.71 -25.71 26.99
C PHE A 436 -29.17 -26.91 26.22
N THR A 437 -29.33 -26.88 24.90
CA THR A 437 -28.87 -27.93 23.99
C THR A 437 -27.87 -27.34 23.02
N VAL A 438 -26.73 -28.02 22.87
CA VAL A 438 -25.77 -27.75 21.79
C VAL A 438 -26.10 -28.71 20.66
N SER A 439 -26.52 -28.17 19.52
CA SER A 439 -26.86 -28.94 18.32
C SER A 439 -25.64 -29.05 17.39
N GLY A 440 -25.54 -30.15 16.64
CA GLY A 440 -24.51 -30.37 15.63
C GLY A 440 -24.13 -31.83 15.48
N THR A 441 -23.32 -32.13 14.48
CA THR A 441 -22.75 -33.47 14.22
C THR A 441 -21.24 -33.53 14.46
N ALA A 442 -20.59 -32.37 14.67
CA ALA A 442 -19.17 -32.28 15.00
C ALA A 442 -18.90 -32.89 16.39
N PRO A 443 -17.73 -33.54 16.60
CA PRO A 443 -17.41 -34.19 17.88
C PRO A 443 -17.35 -33.21 19.06
N THR A 444 -17.00 -31.96 18.79
CA THR A 444 -16.96 -30.83 19.72
C THR A 444 -17.40 -29.59 18.99
N LYS A 445 -17.95 -28.60 19.71
CA LYS A 445 -18.30 -27.28 19.18
C LYS A 445 -17.81 -26.22 20.15
N LYS A 446 -17.14 -25.19 19.66
CA LYS A 446 -16.74 -24.07 20.49
C LYS A 446 -17.95 -23.18 20.79
N VAL A 447 -18.23 -22.99 22.08
CA VAL A 447 -19.36 -22.23 22.62
C VAL A 447 -18.86 -21.11 23.51
N PHE A 448 -19.37 -19.90 23.29
CA PHE A 448 -19.06 -18.73 24.11
C PHE A 448 -20.29 -18.38 24.94
N ILE A 449 -20.11 -18.25 26.25
CA ILE A 449 -21.16 -17.86 27.17
C ILE A 449 -20.82 -16.48 27.73
N VAL A 450 -21.60 -15.51 27.28
CA VAL A 450 -21.58 -14.14 27.76
C VAL A 450 -22.55 -14.05 28.93
N PHE A 451 -22.03 -13.86 30.14
CA PHE A 451 -22.79 -13.87 31.39
C PHE A 451 -22.79 -12.48 32.03
N GLY A 452 -23.92 -11.78 31.90
CA GLY A 452 -24.16 -10.45 32.46
C GLY A 452 -25.01 -10.50 33.73
N VAL A 453 -24.68 -9.66 34.70
CA VAL A 453 -25.35 -9.55 36.00
C VAL A 453 -26.01 -8.17 36.12
N ASP A 454 -27.34 -8.13 36.20
CA ASP A 454 -28.10 -6.89 36.40
C ASP A 454 -28.17 -6.51 37.88
N GLU A 455 -28.34 -7.51 38.75
CA GLU A 455 -28.50 -7.30 40.19
C GLU A 455 -27.89 -8.46 40.97
N PHE A 456 -27.12 -8.12 42.01
CA PHE A 456 -26.62 -9.08 42.99
C PHE A 456 -27.61 -9.20 44.14
N TYR A 457 -27.99 -10.42 44.50
CA TYR A 457 -28.78 -10.67 45.71
C TYR A 457 -27.87 -10.74 46.95
N PRO A 458 -28.43 -10.38 48.13
CA PRO A 458 -27.67 -10.37 49.38
C PRO A 458 -27.01 -11.71 49.67
N VAL A 459 -25.85 -11.65 50.33
CA VAL A 459 -25.17 -12.87 50.79
C VAL A 459 -26.08 -13.65 51.75
N PRO A 460 -26.13 -14.99 51.66
CA PRO A 460 -26.96 -15.79 52.54
C PRO A 460 -26.61 -15.55 54.02
N PRO A 461 -27.56 -15.68 54.96
CA PRO A 461 -27.35 -15.34 56.39
C PRO A 461 -26.23 -16.12 57.09
N TYR A 462 -25.76 -17.21 56.48
CA TYR A 462 -24.71 -18.10 56.99
C TYR A 462 -23.33 -17.82 56.36
N TRP A 463 -23.20 -16.83 55.48
CA TRP A 463 -21.90 -16.30 55.03
C TRP A 463 -21.43 -15.17 55.96
N ASP A 464 -20.11 -14.95 56.03
CA ASP A 464 -19.54 -13.77 56.71
C ASP A 464 -20.12 -12.50 56.10
N THR A 465 -20.66 -11.62 56.94
CA THR A 465 -21.29 -10.35 56.56
C THR A 465 -20.37 -9.39 55.80
N ASN A 466 -19.05 -9.60 55.86
CA ASN A 466 -18.05 -8.83 55.10
C ASN A 466 -17.77 -9.39 53.69
N THR A 467 -18.36 -10.54 53.33
CA THR A 467 -18.19 -11.14 52.01
C THR A 467 -19.02 -10.35 50.99
N PRO A 468 -18.43 -9.82 49.91
CA PRO A 468 -19.20 -9.14 48.88
C PRO A 468 -20.11 -10.15 48.15
N PRO A 469 -21.34 -9.74 47.74
CA PRO A 469 -22.17 -10.54 46.85
C PRO A 469 -21.40 -10.95 45.58
N LYS A 470 -21.55 -12.20 45.17
CA LYS A 470 -20.91 -12.75 43.97
C LYS A 470 -21.92 -13.62 43.23
N VAL A 471 -22.01 -13.44 41.91
CA VAL A 471 -22.79 -14.31 41.03
C VAL A 471 -21.88 -14.84 39.95
N ASP A 472 -21.95 -16.13 39.71
CA ASP A 472 -21.17 -16.83 38.69
C ASP A 472 -22.01 -18.04 38.21
N TYR A 473 -21.50 -18.88 37.32
CA TYR A 473 -22.18 -20.07 36.85
C TYR A 473 -21.25 -21.26 36.64
N THR A 474 -21.83 -22.45 36.68
CA THR A 474 -21.18 -23.72 36.34
C THR A 474 -22.01 -24.44 35.29
N ILE A 475 -21.34 -25.06 34.31
CA ILE A 475 -21.99 -25.90 33.30
C ILE A 475 -21.88 -27.36 33.71
N TYR A 476 -23.01 -28.08 33.69
CA TYR A 476 -23.09 -29.52 33.90
C TYR A 476 -23.48 -30.24 32.62
N ASN A 477 -22.84 -31.36 32.33
CA ASN A 477 -23.27 -32.27 31.28
C ASN A 477 -24.46 -33.15 31.74
N SER A 478 -25.04 -33.92 30.81
CA SER A 478 -26.16 -34.83 31.11
C SER A 478 -25.87 -35.90 32.16
N GLY A 479 -24.60 -36.25 32.38
CA GLY A 479 -24.15 -37.16 33.42
C GLY A 479 -23.91 -36.50 34.79
N GLY A 480 -24.16 -35.19 34.93
CA GLY A 480 -23.92 -34.44 36.17
C GLY A 480 -22.46 -34.05 36.41
N GLY A 481 -21.57 -34.29 35.45
CA GLY A 481 -20.18 -33.85 35.51
C GLY A 481 -20.04 -32.37 35.19
N ILE A 482 -19.13 -31.68 35.90
CA ILE A 482 -18.79 -30.28 35.64
C ILE A 482 -17.96 -30.18 34.36
N VAL A 483 -18.33 -29.26 33.48
CA VAL A 483 -17.57 -28.94 32.26
C VAL A 483 -16.74 -27.70 32.51
N GLY A 484 -15.42 -27.81 32.29
CA GLY A 484 -14.49 -26.69 32.40
C GLY A 484 -14.61 -25.73 31.22
N GLY A 485 -14.52 -24.43 31.49
CA GLY A 485 -14.44 -23.39 30.47
C GLY A 485 -13.30 -22.42 30.78
N THR A 486 -12.77 -21.79 29.74
CA THR A 486 -11.70 -20.81 29.85
C THR A 486 -12.29 -19.41 29.86
N GLN A 487 -11.99 -18.62 30.89
CA GLN A 487 -12.43 -17.23 30.94
C GLN A 487 -11.54 -16.37 30.04
N CYS A 488 -12.14 -15.77 29.01
CA CYS A 488 -11.41 -14.93 28.06
C CYS A 488 -11.60 -13.42 28.34
N TYR A 489 -12.69 -13.04 29.01
CA TYR A 489 -12.95 -11.65 29.39
C TYR A 489 -13.74 -11.61 30.70
N SER A 490 -13.46 -10.63 31.55
CA SER A 490 -14.22 -10.40 32.78
C SER A 490 -14.14 -8.94 33.21
N TYR A 491 -15.31 -8.40 33.54
CA TYR A 491 -15.52 -7.09 34.12
C TYR A 491 -16.59 -7.21 35.21
N GLN A 492 -16.69 -6.23 36.11
CA GLN A 492 -17.42 -6.35 37.39
C GLN A 492 -18.85 -6.94 37.31
N TYR A 493 -19.58 -6.70 36.22
CA TYR A 493 -20.96 -7.16 36.01
C TYR A 493 -21.12 -8.08 34.79
N TYR A 494 -20.02 -8.55 34.22
CA TYR A 494 -20.02 -9.20 32.91
C TYR A 494 -18.81 -10.13 32.74
N SER A 495 -19.01 -11.37 32.29
CA SER A 495 -17.90 -12.27 31.99
C SER A 495 -18.17 -13.10 30.75
N VAL A 496 -17.10 -13.50 30.06
CA VAL A 496 -17.17 -14.38 28.89
C VAL A 496 -16.28 -15.59 29.16
N ARG A 497 -16.86 -16.78 29.01
CA ARG A 497 -16.10 -18.04 29.00
C ARG A 497 -16.34 -18.80 27.72
N GLU A 498 -15.27 -19.37 27.18
CA GLU A 498 -15.31 -20.30 26.07
C GLU A 498 -15.29 -21.74 26.58
N TYR A 499 -16.01 -22.61 25.89
CA TYR A 499 -16.15 -24.03 26.18
C TYR A 499 -16.04 -24.85 24.90
N ASP A 500 -15.42 -26.03 25.00
CA ASP A 500 -15.51 -27.06 23.97
C ASP A 500 -16.61 -28.04 24.38
N LEU A 501 -17.80 -27.87 23.79
CA LEU A 501 -18.99 -28.65 24.14
C LEU A 501 -19.36 -29.59 22.99
N PRO A 502 -19.25 -30.93 23.16
CA PRO A 502 -19.89 -31.89 22.26
C PRO A 502 -21.40 -31.63 22.11
N PRO A 503 -22.02 -32.00 20.98
CA PRO A 503 -23.47 -31.96 20.85
C PRO A 503 -24.15 -32.73 21.97
N GLY A 504 -25.12 -32.11 22.64
CA GLY A 504 -25.74 -32.67 23.83
C GLY A 504 -26.52 -31.68 24.66
N ASN A 505 -27.12 -32.19 25.73
CA ASN A 505 -27.88 -31.41 26.69
C ASN A 505 -27.00 -31.04 27.88
N TYR A 506 -27.05 -29.76 28.24
CA TYR A 506 -26.28 -29.17 29.32
C TYR A 506 -27.20 -28.36 30.23
N VAL A 507 -26.72 -28.12 31.45
CA VAL A 507 -27.39 -27.27 32.43
C VAL A 507 -26.44 -26.16 32.85
N LEU A 508 -26.89 -24.92 32.70
CA LEU A 508 -26.26 -23.76 33.34
C LEU A 508 -26.87 -23.62 34.74
N ALA A 509 -26.04 -23.77 35.76
CA ALA A 509 -26.42 -23.56 37.15
C ALA A 509 -25.74 -22.30 37.67
N VAL A 510 -26.54 -21.32 38.10
CA VAL A 510 -26.03 -20.09 38.72
C VAL A 510 -25.52 -20.42 40.13
N THR A 511 -24.39 -19.83 40.49
CA THR A 511 -23.66 -20.06 41.75
C THR A 511 -23.41 -18.73 42.46
N GLY A 512 -22.94 -18.80 43.72
CA GLY A 512 -22.65 -17.63 44.55
C GLY A 512 -23.82 -17.20 45.45
N SER A 513 -23.90 -15.91 45.77
CA SER A 513 -24.99 -15.33 46.58
C SER A 513 -26.32 -15.28 45.83
N GLY A 514 -26.27 -15.39 44.50
CA GLY A 514 -27.44 -15.28 43.63
C GLY A 514 -27.65 -13.85 43.12
N GLY A 515 -28.48 -13.70 42.10
CA GLY A 515 -28.81 -12.45 41.42
C GLY A 515 -29.77 -12.69 40.25
N ARG A 516 -29.95 -11.65 39.44
CA ARG A 516 -30.62 -11.74 38.14
C ARG A 516 -29.77 -11.13 37.04
N GLY A 517 -29.99 -11.61 35.82
CA GLY A 517 -29.24 -11.17 34.65
C GLY A 517 -29.54 -12.04 33.45
N GLN A 518 -28.62 -12.01 32.48
CA GLN A 518 -28.75 -12.71 31.22
C GLN A 518 -27.46 -13.48 30.88
N ALA A 519 -27.62 -14.71 30.42
CA ALA A 519 -26.57 -15.47 29.76
C ALA A 519 -26.91 -15.62 28.28
N ASN A 520 -26.09 -15.03 27.40
CA ASN A 520 -26.18 -15.23 25.95
C ASN A 520 -25.17 -16.29 25.53
N LEU A 521 -25.65 -17.33 24.86
CA LEU A 521 -24.85 -18.45 24.40
C LEU A 521 -24.69 -18.35 22.89
N PHE A 522 -23.44 -18.27 22.45
CA PHE A 522 -23.04 -18.21 21.06
C PHE A 522 -22.33 -19.49 20.66
N GLY A 523 -22.67 -20.00 19.48
CA GLY A 523 -21.99 -21.12 18.85
C GLY A 523 -21.20 -20.61 17.66
N MET A 524 -20.06 -21.23 17.40
CA MET A 524 -19.34 -21.00 16.15
C MET A 524 -20.10 -21.63 14.99
N GLU A 525 -20.40 -20.82 13.98
CA GLU A 525 -21.04 -21.19 12.73
C GLU A 525 -20.14 -20.78 11.56
N HIS A 526 -20.54 -21.18 10.36
CA HIS A 526 -19.83 -20.81 9.13
C HIS A 526 -20.82 -20.46 8.01
N VAL A 527 -20.36 -19.73 7.00
CA VAL A 527 -21.14 -19.45 5.78
C VAL A 527 -21.52 -20.75 5.07
N ALA A 528 -22.61 -20.75 4.31
CA ALA A 528 -23.07 -21.96 3.63
C ALA A 528 -22.06 -22.43 2.57
N GLN A 529 -21.89 -23.76 2.46
CA GLN A 529 -21.10 -24.35 1.39
C GLN A 529 -21.84 -24.27 0.04
N PRO A 530 -21.12 -24.23 -1.10
CA PRO A 530 -19.66 -24.19 -1.21
C PRO A 530 -19.10 -22.84 -0.74
N PHE A 531 -17.95 -22.88 -0.08
CA PHE A 531 -17.28 -21.66 0.40
C PHE A 531 -16.83 -20.81 -0.79
N PRO A 532 -16.98 -19.48 -0.76
CA PRO A 532 -16.51 -18.65 -1.86
C PRO A 532 -14.99 -18.72 -2.04
N ASN A 533 -14.52 -18.95 -3.26
CA ASN A 533 -13.09 -19.07 -3.59
C ASN A 533 -12.41 -17.69 -3.74
N ARG A 534 -12.48 -16.89 -2.68
CA ARG A 534 -11.88 -15.56 -2.58
C ARG A 534 -11.42 -15.31 -1.15
N VAL A 535 -10.33 -14.58 -0.98
CA VAL A 535 -9.82 -14.12 0.32
C VAL A 535 -9.44 -12.65 0.21
N THR A 536 -9.70 -11.86 1.26
CA THR A 536 -9.28 -10.46 1.35
C THR A 536 -7.79 -10.36 1.65
N GLY A 537 -7.07 -9.65 0.77
CA GLY A 537 -5.64 -9.37 0.90
C GLY A 537 -5.38 -7.98 1.48
N LYS A 538 -4.09 -7.65 1.61
CA LYS A 538 -3.65 -6.28 1.93
C LYS A 538 -3.96 -5.30 0.79
N GLY A 539 -4.07 -4.03 1.14
CA GLY A 539 -4.30 -2.94 0.19
C GLY A 539 -5.75 -2.84 -0.31
N ILE A 540 -5.97 -1.94 -1.25
CA ILE A 540 -7.29 -1.57 -1.75
C ILE A 540 -7.32 -1.50 -3.27
N ARG A 541 -8.51 -1.68 -3.83
CA ARG A 541 -8.83 -1.52 -5.26
C ARG A 541 -10.02 -0.61 -5.46
N ILE A 542 -10.20 -0.07 -6.66
CA ILE A 542 -11.35 0.76 -7.01
C ILE A 542 -12.60 -0.11 -7.18
N ALA A 543 -13.67 0.18 -6.44
CA ALA A 543 -14.97 -0.47 -6.60
C ALA A 543 -15.86 0.31 -7.59
N SER A 544 -15.87 1.64 -7.46
CA SER A 544 -16.58 2.52 -8.37
C SER A 544 -16.01 3.93 -8.42
N ILE A 545 -16.29 4.62 -9.52
CA ILE A 545 -16.04 6.05 -9.71
C ILE A 545 -17.37 6.72 -10.04
N ASN A 546 -17.78 7.67 -9.20
CA ASN A 546 -19.03 8.40 -9.36
C ASN A 546 -18.76 9.85 -9.77
N TYR A 547 -19.61 10.40 -10.62
CA TYR A 547 -19.53 11.77 -11.10
C TYR A 547 -20.78 12.53 -10.70
N TYR A 548 -20.62 13.74 -10.17
CA TYR A 548 -21.71 14.63 -9.77
C TYR A 548 -21.47 16.02 -10.36
N ASN A 549 -22.54 16.79 -10.60
CA ASN A 549 -22.39 18.18 -11.02
C ASN A 549 -21.94 19.09 -9.87
N SER A 550 -22.22 18.70 -8.62
CA SER A 550 -21.84 19.47 -7.43
C SER A 550 -21.74 18.61 -6.17
N LYS A 551 -21.15 19.17 -5.10
CA LYS A 551 -21.00 18.51 -3.79
C LYS A 551 -22.33 18.21 -3.07
N THR A 552 -23.39 18.92 -3.42
CA THR A 552 -24.69 18.82 -2.72
C THR A 552 -25.61 17.75 -3.30
N GLU A 553 -25.28 17.21 -4.47
CA GLU A 553 -26.06 16.14 -5.09
C GLU A 553 -25.81 14.80 -4.38
N ALA A 554 -26.88 14.05 -4.13
CA ALA A 554 -26.80 12.72 -3.53
C ALA A 554 -26.71 11.60 -4.57
N THR A 555 -27.21 11.85 -5.79
CA THR A 555 -27.25 10.87 -6.87
C THR A 555 -26.25 11.24 -7.95
N PRO A 556 -25.37 10.32 -8.39
CA PRO A 556 -24.43 10.61 -9.46
C PRO A 556 -25.13 10.80 -10.80
N VAL A 557 -24.56 11.63 -11.67
CA VAL A 557 -24.95 11.75 -13.08
C VAL A 557 -24.32 10.67 -13.96
N LYS A 558 -23.22 10.09 -13.48
CA LYS A 558 -22.53 8.97 -14.10
C LYS A 558 -21.84 8.14 -13.02
N SER A 559 -21.90 6.82 -13.12
CA SER A 559 -21.20 5.89 -12.23
C SER A 559 -20.56 4.77 -13.04
N THR A 560 -19.27 4.57 -12.82
CA THR A 560 -18.48 3.48 -13.39
C THR A 560 -18.20 2.45 -12.30
N ARG A 561 -18.65 1.21 -12.47
CA ARG A 561 -18.47 0.11 -11.50
C ARG A 561 -17.47 -0.92 -12.02
N PHE A 562 -16.61 -1.42 -11.13
CA PHE A 562 -15.58 -2.42 -11.41
C PHE A 562 -15.92 -3.72 -10.68
N GLU A 563 -15.88 -4.84 -11.40
CA GLU A 563 -16.18 -6.16 -10.87
C GLU A 563 -15.01 -7.12 -11.14
N TYR A 564 -14.52 -7.77 -10.09
CA TYR A 564 -13.29 -8.57 -10.08
C TYR A 564 -13.53 -10.08 -9.85
N SER A 565 -14.80 -10.53 -9.90
CA SER A 565 -15.11 -11.96 -9.86
C SER A 565 -14.64 -12.64 -11.13
N SER A 566 -14.27 -13.92 -11.06
CA SER A 566 -13.98 -14.72 -12.25
C SER A 566 -15.18 -14.72 -13.19
N PHE A 567 -14.94 -14.60 -14.49
CA PHE A 567 -16.02 -14.71 -15.48
C PHE A 567 -16.55 -16.15 -15.64
N SER A 568 -15.80 -17.15 -15.16
CA SER A 568 -16.25 -18.55 -15.14
C SER A 568 -16.90 -18.96 -13.82
N ASP A 569 -16.64 -18.25 -12.72
CA ASP A 569 -17.16 -18.54 -11.38
C ASP A 569 -17.40 -17.22 -10.61
N SER A 570 -18.67 -16.88 -10.39
CA SER A 570 -19.05 -15.65 -9.69
C SER A 570 -18.71 -15.64 -8.20
N GLN A 571 -18.44 -16.81 -7.60
CA GLN A 571 -18.01 -16.93 -6.20
C GLN A 571 -16.49 -16.85 -6.03
N ALA A 572 -15.74 -16.96 -7.12
CA ALA A 572 -14.28 -16.84 -7.13
C ALA A 572 -13.82 -15.42 -7.48
N SER A 573 -12.73 -14.98 -6.88
CA SER A 573 -12.00 -13.80 -7.37
C SER A 573 -11.20 -14.17 -8.63
N SER A 574 -11.03 -13.24 -9.57
CA SER A 574 -10.09 -13.38 -10.69
C SER A 574 -8.64 -13.01 -10.29
N GLY A 575 -8.41 -12.55 -9.06
CA GLY A 575 -7.12 -12.08 -8.57
C GLY A 575 -6.15 -13.22 -8.27
N VAL A 576 -4.89 -13.05 -8.68
CA VAL A 576 -3.78 -13.94 -8.31
C VAL A 576 -2.73 -13.10 -7.58
N LEU A 577 -2.23 -13.58 -6.44
CA LEU A 577 -1.22 -12.86 -5.66
C LEU A 577 0.15 -12.91 -6.33
N PHE A 578 0.75 -11.73 -6.54
CA PHE A 578 2.14 -11.58 -6.97
C PHE A 578 2.93 -10.74 -5.98
N SER A 579 4.25 -10.92 -6.01
CA SER A 579 5.19 -10.16 -5.19
C SER A 579 6.06 -9.28 -6.09
N PRO A 580 6.33 -8.02 -5.72
CA PRO A 580 7.33 -7.21 -6.41
C PRO A 580 8.68 -7.92 -6.47
N GLU A 581 9.41 -7.76 -7.58
CA GLU A 581 10.72 -8.41 -7.74
C GLU A 581 11.76 -7.75 -6.84
N LEU A 582 12.48 -8.58 -6.07
CA LEU A 582 13.60 -8.29 -5.18
C LEU A 582 13.32 -7.32 -4.02
N ASP A 583 12.31 -6.46 -4.10
CA ASP A 583 12.01 -5.46 -3.07
C ASP A 583 11.23 -6.08 -1.92
N ALA A 584 11.96 -6.57 -0.92
CA ALA A 584 11.40 -7.17 0.29
C ALA A 584 10.55 -6.18 1.12
N ASN A 585 10.64 -4.87 0.83
CA ASN A 585 9.87 -3.83 1.50
C ASN A 585 8.54 -3.53 0.81
N ALA A 586 8.27 -4.13 -0.35
CA ALA A 586 7.04 -3.91 -1.07
C ALA A 586 6.04 -5.05 -0.80
N ASP A 587 4.79 -4.68 -0.52
CA ASP A 587 3.74 -5.66 -0.25
C ASP A 587 3.36 -6.46 -1.50
N THR A 588 2.92 -7.70 -1.29
CA THR A 588 2.26 -8.50 -2.33
C THR A 588 0.95 -7.84 -2.76
N TYR A 589 0.59 -7.98 -4.03
CA TYR A 589 -0.64 -7.41 -4.58
C TYR A 589 -1.39 -8.43 -5.45
N PRO A 590 -2.73 -8.40 -5.49
CA PRO A 590 -3.49 -9.17 -6.46
C PRO A 590 -3.36 -8.57 -7.86
N LEU A 591 -3.19 -9.46 -8.85
CA LEU A 591 -3.32 -9.16 -10.27
C LEU A 591 -4.51 -9.91 -10.83
N TYR A 592 -5.55 -9.17 -11.22
CA TYR A 592 -6.84 -9.69 -11.68
C TYR A 592 -6.75 -10.15 -13.14
N LYS A 593 -6.97 -11.45 -13.37
CA LYS A 593 -7.01 -12.04 -14.72
C LYS A 593 -8.18 -11.53 -15.56
N ASN A 594 -9.23 -11.04 -14.92
CA ASN A 594 -10.33 -10.38 -15.62
C ASN A 594 -11.00 -9.30 -14.78
N VAL A 595 -11.53 -8.28 -15.45
CA VAL A 595 -12.27 -7.17 -14.83
C VAL A 595 -13.43 -6.79 -15.71
N LYS A 596 -14.65 -6.73 -15.15
CA LYS A 596 -15.82 -6.18 -15.85
C LYS A 596 -16.04 -4.75 -15.40
N ILE A 597 -16.19 -3.83 -16.35
CA ILE A 597 -16.44 -2.42 -16.11
C ILE A 597 -17.81 -2.08 -16.68
N THR A 598 -18.72 -1.57 -15.85
CA THR A 598 -20.09 -1.22 -16.23
C THR A 598 -20.32 0.26 -15.99
N GLU A 599 -20.87 0.96 -16.98
CA GLU A 599 -21.33 2.36 -16.85
C GLU A 599 -22.82 2.33 -16.47
N ALA A 600 -23.11 2.41 -15.17
CA ALA A 600 -24.41 2.08 -14.59
C ALA A 600 -25.55 3.00 -15.08
N ASP A 601 -25.26 4.27 -15.38
CA ASP A 601 -26.29 5.29 -15.61
C ASP A 601 -26.63 5.49 -17.10
N ASN A 602 -25.84 4.92 -18.02
CA ASN A 602 -25.95 5.22 -19.44
C ASN A 602 -26.72 4.16 -20.26
N ASN A 603 -27.16 3.04 -19.67
CA ASN A 603 -27.72 1.88 -20.40
C ASN A 603 -26.83 1.45 -21.61
N ASN A 604 -25.53 1.76 -21.57
CA ASN A 604 -24.60 1.52 -22.67
C ASN A 604 -23.92 0.13 -22.60
N GLY A 605 -24.35 -0.72 -21.66
CA GLY A 605 -23.78 -2.05 -21.44
C GLY A 605 -22.51 -2.05 -20.60
N TYR A 606 -21.57 -2.92 -20.92
CA TYR A 606 -20.35 -3.13 -20.14
C TYR A 606 -19.18 -3.60 -20.99
N VAL A 607 -17.97 -3.49 -20.44
CA VAL A 607 -16.74 -3.98 -21.07
C VAL A 607 -16.12 -5.05 -20.18
N LYS A 608 -15.74 -6.18 -20.78
CA LYS A 608 -14.96 -7.23 -20.13
C LYS A 608 -13.51 -7.12 -20.58
N TYR A 609 -12.61 -6.99 -19.63
CA TYR A 609 -11.16 -7.04 -19.85
C TYR A 609 -10.61 -8.36 -19.34
N TYR A 610 -9.68 -8.92 -20.10
CA TYR A 610 -8.95 -10.14 -19.78
C TYR A 610 -7.46 -9.82 -19.81
N TYR A 611 -6.72 -10.31 -18.82
CA TYR A 611 -5.31 -10.02 -18.65
C TYR A 611 -4.51 -11.31 -18.54
N LYS A 612 -3.35 -11.31 -19.17
CA LYS A 612 -2.29 -12.29 -18.92
C LYS A 612 -1.40 -11.79 -17.79
N ASN A 613 -1.02 -12.69 -16.91
CA ASN A 613 -0.10 -12.47 -15.82
C ASN A 613 1.14 -13.37 -15.98
N PRO A 614 2.14 -13.31 -15.08
CA PRO A 614 3.33 -14.15 -15.21
C PRO A 614 3.05 -15.65 -15.31
N ASP A 615 1.99 -16.18 -14.68
CA ASP A 615 1.67 -17.63 -14.74
C ASP A 615 1.17 -18.09 -16.11
N ASP A 616 0.79 -17.16 -16.99
CA ASP A 616 0.32 -17.48 -18.35
C ASP A 616 1.48 -17.67 -19.35
N TYR A 617 2.74 -17.57 -18.88
CA TYR A 617 3.95 -17.78 -19.66
C TYR A 617 4.73 -19.00 -19.14
N PRO A 618 5.41 -19.78 -20.00
CA PRO A 618 6.12 -20.98 -19.59
C PRO A 618 7.19 -20.68 -18.54
N LYS A 619 7.04 -21.23 -17.33
CA LYS A 619 8.04 -21.23 -16.26
C LYS A 619 8.67 -22.63 -16.12
N THR A 620 9.97 -22.68 -15.84
CA THR A 620 10.65 -23.91 -15.47
C THR A 620 10.70 -24.03 -13.95
N THR A 621 11.30 -25.11 -13.42
CA THR A 621 11.51 -25.28 -11.98
C THR A 621 12.35 -24.15 -11.37
N ASP A 622 13.28 -23.58 -12.15
CA ASP A 622 14.28 -22.63 -11.66
C ASP A 622 14.16 -21.21 -12.27
N SER A 623 13.32 -21.04 -13.29
CA SER A 623 13.21 -19.77 -14.04
C SER A 623 11.77 -19.41 -14.36
N TRP A 624 11.44 -18.13 -14.20
CA TRP A 624 10.17 -17.52 -14.55
C TRP A 624 10.40 -16.30 -15.45
N PRO A 625 10.44 -16.50 -16.78
CA PRO A 625 10.80 -15.45 -17.72
C PRO A 625 9.71 -14.37 -17.82
N TYR A 626 10.11 -13.17 -18.26
CA TYR A 626 9.22 -12.03 -18.55
C TYR A 626 8.39 -11.52 -17.35
N TYR A 627 8.81 -11.83 -16.12
CA TYR A 627 8.09 -11.45 -14.91
C TYR A 627 7.89 -9.93 -14.84
N SER A 628 8.95 -9.14 -15.06
CA SER A 628 8.92 -7.68 -15.10
C SER A 628 7.88 -7.08 -16.06
N PHE A 629 7.60 -7.75 -17.19
CA PHE A 629 6.60 -7.29 -18.16
C PHE A 629 5.17 -7.68 -17.80
N THR A 630 5.03 -8.85 -17.22
CA THR A 630 3.74 -9.52 -17.05
C THR A 630 3.14 -9.24 -15.68
N SER A 631 3.96 -8.81 -14.71
CA SER A 631 3.59 -8.48 -13.33
C SER A 631 2.67 -7.26 -13.19
N GLY A 632 2.48 -6.45 -14.25
CA GLY A 632 1.49 -5.38 -14.31
C GLY A 632 0.14 -5.77 -14.94
N GLY A 633 0.04 -7.00 -15.48
CA GLY A 633 -1.12 -7.48 -16.23
C GLY A 633 -1.11 -6.97 -17.68
N LEU A 634 -0.90 -7.88 -18.63
CA LEU A 634 -0.94 -7.56 -20.05
C LEU A 634 -2.34 -7.76 -20.59
N LEU A 635 -2.91 -6.74 -21.23
CA LEU A 635 -4.24 -6.86 -21.84
C LEU A 635 -4.22 -7.96 -22.91
N ASP A 636 -4.99 -9.03 -22.69
CA ASP A 636 -5.11 -10.16 -23.60
C ASP A 636 -6.32 -10.01 -24.50
N LYS A 637 -7.49 -9.74 -23.90
CA LYS A 637 -8.74 -9.61 -24.63
C LYS A 637 -9.60 -8.50 -24.05
N LYS A 638 -10.38 -7.83 -24.89
CA LYS A 638 -11.38 -6.85 -24.51
C LYS A 638 -12.66 -7.11 -25.28
N GLU A 639 -13.78 -7.20 -24.59
CA GLU A 639 -15.10 -7.40 -25.19
C GLU A 639 -16.05 -6.28 -24.75
N VAL A 640 -16.72 -5.64 -25.70
CA VAL A 640 -17.69 -4.57 -25.45
C VAL A 640 -19.08 -5.12 -25.72
N TYR A 641 -19.97 -4.98 -24.73
CA TYR A 641 -21.35 -5.44 -24.79
C TYR A 641 -22.31 -4.26 -24.67
N ASN A 642 -23.47 -4.34 -25.33
CA ASN A 642 -24.58 -3.43 -25.07
C ASN A 642 -25.40 -3.85 -23.83
N ALA A 643 -26.40 -3.05 -23.45
CA ALA A 643 -27.26 -3.36 -22.30
C ALA A 643 -28.11 -4.63 -22.45
N GLN A 644 -28.31 -5.12 -23.68
CA GLN A 644 -29.01 -6.37 -23.97
C GLN A 644 -28.09 -7.60 -23.92
N ASN A 645 -26.83 -7.45 -23.48
CA ASN A 645 -25.79 -8.48 -23.50
C ASN A 645 -25.36 -8.95 -24.90
N ASN A 646 -25.63 -8.17 -25.95
CA ASN A 646 -25.10 -8.45 -27.28
C ASN A 646 -23.65 -7.96 -27.37
N LEU A 647 -22.75 -8.81 -27.86
CA LEU A 647 -21.36 -8.46 -28.14
C LEU A 647 -21.31 -7.50 -29.33
N LEU A 648 -20.72 -6.33 -29.13
CA LEU A 648 -20.53 -5.30 -30.16
C LEU A 648 -19.12 -5.35 -30.75
N VAL A 649 -18.11 -5.53 -29.89
CA VAL A 649 -16.70 -5.54 -30.30
C VAL A 649 -15.94 -6.58 -29.49
N SER A 650 -15.07 -7.35 -30.15
CA SER A 650 -14.07 -8.21 -29.51
C SER A 650 -12.68 -7.87 -30.03
N GLU A 651 -11.78 -7.45 -29.16
CA GLU A 651 -10.37 -7.19 -29.44
C GLU A 651 -9.51 -8.29 -28.79
N GLN A 652 -8.63 -8.93 -29.56
CA GLN A 652 -7.66 -9.92 -29.10
C GLN A 652 -6.24 -9.44 -29.35
N ASN A 653 -5.43 -9.39 -28.29
CA ASN A 653 -4.04 -8.99 -28.31
C ASN A 653 -3.13 -10.22 -28.25
N HIS A 654 -2.03 -10.17 -28.99
CA HIS A 654 -0.97 -11.16 -28.93
C HIS A 654 0.37 -10.45 -28.81
N TYR A 655 1.26 -11.03 -28.00
CA TYR A 655 2.59 -10.49 -27.75
C TYR A 655 3.64 -11.57 -27.99
N THR A 656 4.77 -11.17 -28.54
CA THR A 656 5.97 -12.00 -28.63
C THR A 656 7.10 -11.28 -27.93
N PHE A 657 7.70 -11.96 -26.95
CA PHE A 657 8.83 -11.49 -26.18
C PHE A 657 10.10 -12.24 -26.57
N GLU A 658 11.24 -11.58 -26.41
CA GLU A 658 12.57 -12.18 -26.46
C GLU A 658 13.39 -11.71 -25.27
N GLU A 659 14.39 -12.48 -24.87
CA GLU A 659 15.34 -12.05 -23.84
C GLU A 659 16.20 -10.90 -24.34
N ILE A 660 16.58 -9.99 -23.45
CA ILE A 660 17.55 -8.94 -23.78
C ILE A 660 18.93 -9.62 -23.91
N PRO A 661 19.64 -9.47 -25.05
CA PRO A 661 20.99 -9.99 -25.20
C PRO A 661 21.91 -9.46 -24.09
N GLU A 662 22.76 -10.32 -23.53
CA GLU A 662 23.73 -9.99 -22.46
C GLU A 662 23.10 -9.60 -21.10
N ALA A 663 21.77 -9.58 -20.97
CA ALA A 663 21.14 -9.42 -19.68
C ALA A 663 21.45 -10.62 -18.77
N GLN A 664 21.65 -10.35 -17.49
CA GLN A 664 21.94 -11.39 -16.50
C GLN A 664 20.67 -11.89 -15.85
N ASP A 665 20.69 -13.16 -15.47
CA ASP A 665 19.67 -13.73 -14.61
C ASP A 665 19.79 -13.11 -13.21
N TYR A 666 18.64 -12.85 -12.59
CA TYR A 666 18.59 -12.43 -11.21
C TYR A 666 17.46 -13.16 -10.48
N GLN A 667 17.62 -13.35 -9.17
CA GLN A 667 16.60 -13.99 -8.34
C GLN A 667 15.36 -13.11 -8.24
N LEU A 668 14.17 -13.70 -8.27
CA LEU A 668 12.94 -12.91 -8.09
C LEU A 668 12.78 -12.41 -6.65
N TRP A 669 13.22 -13.20 -5.66
CA TRP A 669 13.09 -12.88 -4.24
C TRP A 669 14.33 -13.35 -3.46
N SER A 670 14.64 -12.68 -2.36
CA SER A 670 15.83 -12.95 -1.54
C SER A 670 15.84 -14.33 -0.87
N ASN A 671 14.70 -15.00 -0.76
CA ASN A 671 14.52 -16.27 -0.06
C ASN A 671 14.15 -17.46 -0.97
N ASN A 672 14.27 -17.32 -2.30
CA ASN A 672 13.90 -18.36 -3.26
C ASN A 672 15.00 -18.63 -4.31
N THR A 673 14.94 -19.79 -4.95
CA THR A 673 15.81 -20.20 -6.05
C THR A 673 15.31 -19.76 -7.43
N LEU A 674 14.05 -19.31 -7.55
CA LEU A 674 13.50 -18.84 -8.82
C LEU A 674 14.24 -17.60 -9.34
N THR A 675 14.68 -17.69 -10.58
CA THR A 675 15.35 -16.62 -11.32
C THR A 675 14.46 -16.06 -12.43
N THR A 676 14.75 -14.85 -12.87
CA THR A 676 14.15 -14.26 -14.06
C THR A 676 15.21 -13.54 -14.87
N LYS A 677 14.91 -13.33 -16.14
CA LYS A 677 15.74 -12.59 -17.08
C LYS A 677 14.92 -11.50 -17.75
N PRO A 678 15.42 -10.25 -17.82
CA PRO A 678 14.76 -9.19 -18.54
C PRO A 678 14.51 -9.58 -20.00
N GLY A 679 13.25 -9.48 -20.42
CA GLY A 679 12.88 -9.55 -21.82
C GLY A 679 12.67 -8.17 -22.44
N TRP A 680 12.46 -8.15 -23.76
CA TRP A 680 11.91 -7.03 -24.53
C TRP A 680 10.75 -7.49 -25.42
N MET A 681 9.86 -6.58 -25.81
CA MET A 681 8.75 -6.87 -26.71
C MET A 681 9.23 -6.81 -28.16
N LYS A 682 9.19 -7.95 -28.86
CA LYS A 682 9.57 -8.05 -30.28
C LYS A 682 8.43 -7.69 -31.21
N LYS A 683 7.22 -8.11 -30.84
CA LYS A 683 6.04 -7.97 -31.69
C LYS A 683 4.78 -7.89 -30.84
N SER A 684 3.84 -7.05 -31.26
CA SER A 684 2.47 -7.06 -30.78
C SER A 684 1.50 -7.06 -31.96
N SER A 685 0.37 -7.74 -31.80
CA SER A 685 -0.71 -7.69 -32.79
C SER A 685 -2.06 -7.66 -32.13
N VAL A 686 -2.98 -6.91 -32.72
CA VAL A 686 -4.36 -6.76 -32.26
C VAL A 686 -5.29 -7.14 -33.41
N THR A 687 -6.20 -8.06 -33.14
CA THR A 687 -7.33 -8.37 -34.03
C THR A 687 -8.59 -7.83 -33.38
N SER A 688 -9.30 -6.92 -34.05
CA SER A 688 -10.57 -6.36 -33.59
C SER A 688 -11.70 -6.82 -34.51
N THR A 689 -12.74 -7.40 -33.93
CA THR A 689 -13.94 -7.80 -34.66
C THR A 689 -15.13 -6.99 -34.16
N SER A 690 -15.73 -6.19 -35.05
CA SER A 690 -16.98 -5.47 -34.80
C SER A 690 -18.17 -6.29 -35.30
N TYR A 691 -19.22 -6.40 -34.49
CA TYR A 691 -20.44 -7.17 -34.78
C TYR A 691 -21.62 -6.21 -35.00
N PHE A 692 -22.41 -6.48 -36.03
CA PHE A 692 -23.57 -5.65 -36.40
C PHE A 692 -24.88 -6.42 -36.20
N GLU A 693 -25.98 -5.70 -36.01
CA GLU A 693 -27.31 -6.29 -35.73
C GLU A 693 -27.82 -7.21 -36.84
N ASN A 694 -27.35 -7.02 -38.07
CA ASN A 694 -27.69 -7.87 -39.22
C ASN A 694 -26.91 -9.20 -39.25
N GLY A 695 -26.13 -9.50 -38.21
CA GLY A 695 -25.31 -10.72 -38.09
C GLY A 695 -23.99 -10.68 -38.87
N GLN A 696 -23.67 -9.55 -39.53
CA GLN A 696 -22.37 -9.35 -40.18
C GLN A 696 -21.31 -8.96 -39.15
N SER A 697 -20.04 -9.18 -39.50
CA SER A 697 -18.90 -8.68 -38.73
C SER A 697 -17.81 -8.13 -39.63
N ILE A 698 -17.05 -7.17 -39.11
CA ILE A 698 -15.85 -6.61 -39.75
C ILE A 698 -14.67 -6.91 -38.85
N GLU A 699 -13.60 -7.47 -39.43
CA GLU A 699 -12.36 -7.77 -38.74
C GLU A 699 -11.25 -6.82 -39.23
N GLU A 700 -10.56 -6.18 -38.29
CA GLU A 700 -9.39 -5.33 -38.51
C GLU A 700 -8.19 -5.93 -37.78
N LYS A 701 -7.01 -5.90 -38.40
CA LYS A 701 -5.78 -6.45 -37.80
C LYS A 701 -4.68 -5.42 -37.84
N SER A 702 -4.12 -5.11 -36.69
CA SER A 702 -2.90 -4.29 -36.58
C SER A 702 -1.76 -5.16 -36.06
N GLU A 703 -0.59 -5.02 -36.66
CA GLU A 703 0.64 -5.69 -36.23
C GLU A 703 1.75 -4.65 -36.11
N THR A 704 2.40 -4.60 -34.96
CA THR A 704 3.54 -3.72 -34.68
C THR A 704 4.78 -4.55 -34.39
N ASN A 705 5.85 -4.27 -35.12
CA ASN A 705 7.17 -4.86 -34.89
C ASN A 705 8.07 -3.82 -34.19
N PHE A 706 8.91 -4.30 -33.29
CA PHE A 706 9.81 -3.48 -32.50
C PHE A 706 11.26 -3.79 -32.82
N ASN A 707 12.09 -2.76 -32.77
CA ASN A 707 13.49 -2.85 -33.14
C ASN A 707 14.33 -3.39 -31.97
N ALA A 708 15.12 -4.43 -32.20
CA ALA A 708 15.98 -5.05 -31.16
C ALA A 708 17.10 -4.13 -30.62
N PHE A 709 17.44 -3.06 -31.34
CA PHE A 709 18.48 -2.12 -30.94
C PHE A 709 17.99 -1.08 -29.95
N ASN A 710 16.75 -0.58 -30.07
CA ASN A 710 16.22 0.49 -29.20
C ASN A 710 14.88 0.15 -28.51
N PHE A 711 14.29 -1.01 -28.80
CA PHE A 711 12.97 -1.47 -28.35
C PHE A 711 11.80 -0.54 -28.71
N GLY A 712 12.03 0.42 -29.61
CA GLY A 712 11.02 1.30 -30.17
C GLY A 712 10.28 0.65 -31.33
N VAL A 713 9.20 1.31 -31.76
CA VAL A 713 8.40 0.88 -32.91
C VAL A 713 9.25 0.95 -34.18
N GLU A 714 9.35 -0.18 -34.89
CA GLU A 714 10.02 -0.27 -36.20
C GLU A 714 9.02 -0.09 -37.34
N SER A 715 7.87 -0.78 -37.26
CA SER A 715 6.80 -0.69 -38.25
C SER A 715 5.46 -1.07 -37.65
N THR A 716 4.38 -0.49 -38.17
CA THR A 716 3.00 -0.89 -37.89
C THR A 716 2.29 -1.17 -39.21
N LYS A 717 1.77 -2.39 -39.37
CA LYS A 717 0.92 -2.81 -40.48
C LYS A 717 -0.52 -2.87 -40.00
N LYS A 718 -1.45 -2.26 -40.74
CA LYS A 718 -2.90 -2.32 -40.51
C LYS A 718 -3.60 -3.05 -41.64
#